data_AF-A0A6N6MGS6-F1
#
_entry.id   AF-A0A6N6MGS6-F1
#
_cell.length_a   1.000
_cell.length_b   1.000
_cell.length_c   1.000
_cell.angle_alpha   90.00
_cell.angle_beta   90.00
_cell.angle_gamma   90.00
#
_symmetry.space_group_name_H-M   'P 1'
#
loop_
_entity.id
_entity.type
_entity.pdbx_description
1 polymer ?
#
loop_
_entity_poly.entity_id
_entity_poly.type
_entity_poly.pdbx_seq_one_letter_code
_entity_poly.pdbx_strand_id
1 'polypeptide(L)'
;MVTTSKVSSALDGMFERPQGLYGGWDDIPLISQCGHARRVALLDSLSVGDIRGMTCVDFGIGSWGFGSVYSKLQTCKHAIGMDISNSALEMSRELIANTNPTYANNFRTYQSDGMDIPLADGSADLFFSGESIEHVKFPPRFLSEIHRVLKSDGQLVVTTPNKDAILYKGADEEYCTSPEHFWLFDYQELVSMISEFFVIKEVYGFNGSFGSHEEDREIADRPRAEAWSRQFKDEPHLGTGIVLRAVKKAHVSATYEIEDIPADRVRISGSDTYLPLEFGLEGLLLTDPAQTVTIQRPPSDGVVCRMWCHRWSGIAQVSDGSTVTEVDLYTKVPGWKNWVSDRRTTDVTSITLQPTGRKNSKADANQVIYFEAFTWRRRGRSGLPSRVDPGAVQHLLPRGSIDFQPGYGFTMTQVIVSTTVFHWFTESDGNLFGPWPPIGGRSTWDGSPNFFEEQIKQMMMANVDAIYLHLIDKFEEQRIAFFRAYANLRKQGWDVPKICPYLDPFGLWRDPNIDVGTDIGKDRFAAEYIRWYNQYFSTNSDDQAASYLLTIDGRLVLSTWWVKHLCGQVQQFSREDLASRLCAALGAQIPQLGTGIYMITAALVDPDLPFSDERHIMFSGYSYAIQCVHNDLHSWHLQPGYWDQNIRSPGYLLPRDGGVNYRRAWEIACASVPYVHRVYVESWNEYDEGSGIYASDPDGPYVHPNKHTNRDVFSNTRNAYEYIDTTAEGASRVNGRPQCSARILWHDIPQHIERGSYIRLSAVVRNEGNERWTAPDTYELALISGGAVYHASPLTPMEQAGELRSEMIWRGRAVTLSSHLTVPEQVGAWAVSLTVTRNGVPIGSASDFTIHLLPHATAA
;
A
#
# COMPACT_ATOMS: atom_id res chain seq x y z
N MET A 1 -23.03 -20.22 27.68
CA MET A 1 -22.76 -19.22 26.63
C MET A 1 -23.23 -17.86 27.12
N VAL A 2 -22.36 -16.86 27.03
CA VAL A 2 -22.65 -15.49 27.50
C VAL A 2 -23.48 -14.79 26.42
N THR A 3 -24.65 -14.30 26.81
CA THR A 3 -25.48 -13.43 25.96
C THR A 3 -25.01 -11.98 26.07
N THR A 4 -25.19 -11.16 25.04
CA THR A 4 -24.97 -9.69 25.09
C THR A 4 -25.64 -9.02 26.29
N SER A 5 -26.75 -9.58 26.76
CA SER A 5 -27.41 -9.13 27.99
C SER A 5 -26.54 -9.22 29.25
N LYS A 6 -25.65 -10.22 29.38
CA LYS A 6 -24.77 -10.35 30.56
C LYS A 6 -23.70 -9.25 30.62
N VAL A 7 -23.09 -8.90 29.48
CA VAL A 7 -22.10 -7.81 29.40
C VAL A 7 -22.77 -6.47 29.66
N SER A 8 -23.93 -6.20 29.04
CA SER A 8 -24.72 -4.99 29.34
C SER A 8 -25.02 -4.88 30.84
N SER A 9 -25.51 -5.96 31.47
CA SER A 9 -25.88 -5.94 32.89
C SER A 9 -24.66 -5.72 33.80
N ALA A 10 -23.50 -6.25 33.43
CA ALA A 10 -22.26 -6.02 34.15
C ALA A 10 -21.80 -4.56 34.02
N LEU A 11 -21.88 -3.98 32.82
CA LEU A 11 -21.54 -2.57 32.56
C LEU A 11 -22.51 -1.62 33.27
N ASP A 12 -23.80 -1.90 33.25
CA ASP A 12 -24.83 -1.12 33.97
C ASP A 12 -24.46 -1.03 35.48
N GLY A 13 -24.12 -2.16 36.09
CA GLY A 13 -23.65 -2.20 37.49
C GLY A 13 -22.29 -1.54 37.74
N MET A 14 -21.50 -1.23 36.70
CA MET A 14 -20.27 -0.45 36.83
C MET A 14 -20.53 1.05 36.73
N PHE A 15 -21.42 1.50 35.84
CA PHE A 15 -21.83 2.90 35.74
C PHE A 15 -22.56 3.39 37.00
N GLU A 16 -23.32 2.51 37.67
CA GLU A 16 -24.03 2.84 38.91
C GLU A 16 -23.13 3.01 40.14
N ARG A 17 -21.83 2.72 40.04
CA ARG A 17 -20.90 2.88 41.16
C ARG A 17 -20.64 4.38 41.41
N PRO A 18 -20.44 4.82 42.67
CA PRO A 18 -20.13 6.22 42.98
C PRO A 18 -18.91 6.79 42.24
N GLN A 19 -17.95 5.93 41.87
CA GLN A 19 -16.73 6.28 41.13
C GLN A 19 -16.92 6.25 39.60
N GLY A 20 -18.06 5.80 39.10
CA GLY A 20 -18.26 5.52 37.67
C GLY A 20 -17.37 4.37 37.14
N LEU A 21 -17.32 4.23 35.82
CA LEU A 21 -16.58 3.15 35.15
C LEU A 21 -15.04 3.29 35.29
N TYR A 22 -14.52 4.52 35.23
CA TYR A 22 -13.09 4.80 35.15
C TYR A 22 -12.53 5.68 36.28
N GLY A 23 -13.30 5.95 37.34
CA GLY A 23 -12.90 6.91 38.38
C GLY A 23 -13.09 8.37 37.96
N GLY A 24 -12.52 9.29 38.73
CA GLY A 24 -12.53 10.72 38.43
C GLY A 24 -11.44 11.12 37.43
N TRP A 25 -11.58 12.30 36.83
CA TRP A 25 -10.57 12.85 35.91
C TRP A 25 -9.16 12.93 36.53
N ASP A 26 -9.09 13.25 37.82
CA ASP A 26 -7.83 13.36 38.56
C ASP A 26 -7.15 12.01 38.84
N ASP A 27 -7.87 10.89 38.68
CA ASP A 27 -7.32 9.53 38.83
C ASP A 27 -6.62 9.05 37.54
N ILE A 28 -6.81 9.77 36.43
CA ILE A 28 -6.25 9.44 35.12
C ILE A 28 -4.79 9.94 35.06
N PRO A 29 -3.82 9.10 34.63
CA PRO A 29 -2.44 9.53 34.41
C PRO A 29 -2.33 10.81 33.58
N LEU A 30 -1.40 11.69 33.94
CA LEU A 30 -1.24 12.99 33.28
C LEU A 30 -1.04 12.88 31.76
N ILE A 31 -0.29 11.87 31.31
CA ILE A 31 -0.09 11.63 29.88
C ILE A 31 -1.38 11.21 29.18
N SER A 32 -2.22 10.39 29.81
CA SER A 32 -3.50 9.98 29.25
C SER A 32 -4.48 11.16 29.17
N GLN A 33 -4.45 12.08 30.15
CA GLN A 33 -5.17 13.35 30.08
C GLN A 33 -4.68 14.22 28.89
N CYS A 34 -3.37 14.33 28.70
CA CYS A 34 -2.77 15.09 27.59
C CYS A 34 -3.06 14.44 26.23
N GLY A 35 -3.07 13.11 26.17
CA GLY A 35 -3.49 12.33 25.00
C GLY A 35 -4.95 12.55 24.65
N HIS A 36 -5.84 12.52 25.65
CA HIS A 36 -7.25 12.86 25.49
C HIS A 36 -7.42 14.28 24.91
N ALA A 37 -6.78 15.28 25.51
CA ALA A 37 -6.85 16.66 25.01
C ALA A 37 -6.34 16.78 23.57
N ARG A 38 -5.27 16.04 23.22
CA ARG A 38 -4.75 15.99 21.86
C ARG A 38 -5.72 15.34 20.89
N ARG A 39 -6.36 14.22 21.27
CA ARG A 39 -7.39 13.55 20.48
C ARG A 39 -8.54 14.50 20.15
N VAL A 40 -9.05 15.22 21.15
CA VAL A 40 -10.12 16.23 20.97
C VAL A 40 -9.68 17.30 19.97
N ALA A 41 -8.47 17.85 20.11
CA ALA A 41 -7.95 18.84 19.18
C ALA A 41 -7.81 18.32 17.73
N LEU A 42 -7.44 17.05 17.55
CA LEU A 42 -7.38 16.42 16.23
C LEU A 42 -8.77 16.20 15.64
N LEU A 43 -9.74 15.73 16.44
CA LEU A 43 -11.13 15.60 16.04
C LEU A 43 -11.71 16.95 15.58
N ASP A 44 -11.49 18.01 16.36
CA ASP A 44 -11.91 19.37 16.02
C ASP A 44 -11.17 19.95 14.81
N SER A 45 -10.05 19.37 14.37
CA SER A 45 -9.38 19.77 13.14
C SER A 45 -9.95 19.11 11.87
N LEU A 46 -10.76 18.05 12.00
CA LEU A 46 -11.27 17.29 10.85
C LEU A 46 -12.18 18.11 9.93
N SER A 47 -12.04 17.89 8.62
CA SER A 47 -12.79 18.61 7.59
C SER A 47 -14.15 17.97 7.29
N VAL A 48 -15.06 17.99 8.29
CA VAL A 48 -16.41 17.42 8.17
C VAL A 48 -17.46 18.34 7.52
N GLY A 49 -17.14 19.62 7.30
CA GLY A 49 -18.08 20.61 6.74
C GLY A 49 -19.05 21.21 7.77
N ASP A 50 -20.06 21.94 7.29
CA ASP A 50 -21.11 22.51 8.14
C ASP A 50 -22.19 21.46 8.45
N ILE A 51 -22.29 21.09 9.73
CA ILE A 51 -23.21 20.02 10.18
C ILE A 51 -24.50 20.55 10.82
N ARG A 52 -24.74 21.86 10.84
CA ARG A 52 -25.90 22.47 11.55
C ARG A 52 -27.27 21.99 11.07
N GLY A 53 -27.35 21.48 9.84
CA GLY A 53 -28.56 20.91 9.25
C GLY A 53 -28.63 19.38 9.31
N MET A 54 -27.59 18.71 9.81
CA MET A 54 -27.36 17.28 9.63
C MET A 54 -27.89 16.42 10.79
N THR A 55 -28.08 15.13 10.49
CA THR A 55 -28.28 14.06 11.46
C THR A 55 -26.95 13.39 11.77
N CYS A 56 -26.53 13.46 13.03
CA CYS A 56 -25.25 12.93 13.48
C CYS A 56 -25.44 11.82 14.53
N VAL A 57 -24.67 10.75 14.39
CA VAL A 57 -24.64 9.62 15.33
C VAL A 57 -23.35 9.67 16.15
N ASP A 58 -23.47 9.45 17.45
CA ASP A 58 -22.39 9.27 18.41
C ASP A 58 -22.54 7.88 19.05
N PHE A 59 -21.72 6.94 18.61
CA PHE A 59 -21.73 5.54 19.07
C PHE A 59 -20.65 5.37 20.14
N GLY A 60 -21.05 4.92 21.33
CA GLY A 60 -20.24 4.96 22.54
C GLY A 60 -20.41 6.29 23.32
N ILE A 61 -21.63 6.82 23.38
CA ILE A 61 -21.91 8.13 24.00
C ILE A 61 -21.56 8.15 25.51
N GLY A 62 -21.62 7.00 26.18
CA GLY A 62 -21.36 6.87 27.61
C GLY A 62 -22.30 7.71 28.48
N SER A 63 -21.94 7.89 29.74
CA SER A 63 -22.67 8.74 30.70
C SER A 63 -22.42 10.25 30.51
N TRP A 64 -21.52 10.62 29.59
CA TRP A 64 -20.99 11.99 29.44
C TRP A 64 -21.75 12.86 28.43
N GLY A 65 -22.70 12.29 27.70
CA GLY A 65 -23.54 13.04 26.76
C GLY A 65 -22.97 13.15 25.34
N PHE A 66 -23.84 13.65 24.45
CA PHE A 66 -23.61 13.63 23.01
C PHE A 66 -22.50 14.59 22.58
N GLY A 67 -21.54 14.07 21.81
CA GLY A 67 -20.41 14.83 21.31
C GLY A 67 -19.46 15.31 22.39
N SER A 68 -19.42 14.64 23.55
CA SER A 68 -18.57 15.03 24.69
C SER A 68 -17.08 15.08 24.32
N VAL A 69 -16.61 14.14 23.49
CA VAL A 69 -15.22 14.06 23.01
C VAL A 69 -15.05 14.73 21.63
N TYR A 70 -16.13 14.88 20.87
CA TYR A 70 -16.11 15.53 19.56
C TYR A 70 -17.11 16.69 19.50
N SER A 71 -16.68 17.84 20.03
CA SER A 71 -17.53 19.00 20.28
C SER A 71 -18.29 19.49 19.05
N LYS A 72 -17.72 19.37 17.84
CA LYS A 72 -18.42 19.74 16.59
C LYS A 72 -19.77 19.06 16.45
N LEU A 73 -19.93 17.80 16.90
CA LEU A 73 -21.20 17.07 16.81
C LEU A 73 -22.35 17.84 17.48
N GLN A 74 -22.07 18.58 18.55
CA GLN A 74 -23.05 19.36 19.30
C GLN A 74 -23.66 20.51 18.51
N THR A 75 -23.13 20.83 17.33
CA THR A 75 -23.69 21.84 16.43
C THR A 75 -24.78 21.29 15.50
N CYS A 76 -25.02 19.97 15.49
CA CYS A 76 -25.94 19.33 14.55
C CYS A 76 -27.42 19.65 14.79
N LYS A 77 -28.27 19.30 13.82
CA LYS A 77 -29.73 19.46 13.94
C LYS A 77 -30.37 18.33 14.72
N HIS A 78 -29.98 17.09 14.39
CA HIS A 78 -30.52 15.87 14.96
C HIS A 78 -29.39 15.03 15.56
N ALA A 79 -29.43 14.84 16.87
CA ALA A 79 -28.41 14.13 17.63
C ALA A 79 -28.91 12.73 17.99
N ILE A 80 -28.14 11.70 17.64
CA ILE A 80 -28.44 10.30 17.94
C ILE A 80 -27.30 9.71 18.75
N GLY A 81 -27.51 9.48 20.04
CA GLY A 81 -26.58 8.75 20.90
C GLY A 81 -26.83 7.25 20.89
N MET A 82 -25.78 6.44 20.94
CA MET A 82 -25.90 4.99 21.09
C MET A 82 -24.88 4.48 22.11
N ASP A 83 -25.30 3.50 22.90
CA ASP A 83 -24.45 2.79 23.86
C ASP A 83 -25.01 1.39 24.09
N ILE A 84 -24.16 0.46 24.55
CA ILE A 84 -24.62 -0.86 24.96
C ILE A 84 -25.25 -0.83 26.35
N SER A 85 -24.83 0.10 27.23
CA SER A 85 -25.35 0.26 28.59
C SER A 85 -26.59 1.14 28.61
N ASN A 86 -27.69 0.63 29.17
CA ASN A 86 -28.88 1.44 29.34
C ASN A 86 -28.69 2.50 30.45
N SER A 87 -27.95 2.17 31.51
CA SER A 87 -27.66 3.14 32.59
C SER A 87 -26.85 4.34 32.08
N ALA A 88 -25.87 4.12 31.18
CA ALA A 88 -25.13 5.20 30.53
C ALA A 88 -26.05 6.11 29.68
N LEU A 89 -26.98 5.50 28.92
CA LEU A 89 -27.96 6.24 28.13
C LEU A 89 -28.91 7.08 29.00
N GLU A 90 -29.35 6.56 30.15
CA GLU A 90 -30.18 7.30 31.10
C GLU A 90 -29.45 8.51 31.67
N MET A 91 -28.22 8.34 32.15
CA MET A 91 -27.38 9.45 32.64
C MET A 91 -27.13 10.50 31.55
N SER A 92 -26.86 10.07 30.31
CA SER A 92 -26.71 10.97 29.17
C SER A 92 -27.99 11.79 28.92
N ARG A 93 -29.18 11.16 28.95
CA ARG A 93 -30.46 11.89 28.79
C ARG A 93 -30.67 12.93 29.88
N GLU A 94 -30.39 12.57 31.13
CA GLU A 94 -30.49 13.51 32.26
C GLU A 94 -29.53 14.69 32.10
N LEU A 95 -28.27 14.44 31.70
CA LEU A 95 -27.28 15.48 31.46
C LEU A 95 -27.73 16.44 30.34
N ILE A 96 -28.22 15.91 29.22
CA ILE A 96 -28.73 16.72 28.10
C ILE A 96 -29.98 17.50 28.52
N ALA A 97 -30.88 16.92 29.31
CA ALA A 97 -32.05 17.62 29.84
C ALA A 97 -31.66 18.79 30.76
N ASN A 98 -30.64 18.60 31.59
CA ASN A 98 -30.17 19.62 32.54
C ASN A 98 -29.36 20.73 31.87
N THR A 99 -28.55 20.42 30.86
CA THR A 99 -27.72 21.38 30.14
C THR A 99 -28.46 22.09 29.00
N ASN A 100 -29.53 21.46 28.48
CA ASN A 100 -30.41 21.97 27.43
C ASN A 100 -29.68 22.55 26.20
N PRO A 101 -28.81 21.77 25.52
CA PRO A 101 -28.11 22.23 24.32
C PRO A 101 -29.08 22.44 23.15
N THR A 102 -28.60 23.10 22.08
CA THR A 102 -29.43 23.45 20.91
C THR A 102 -30.10 22.26 20.23
N TYR A 103 -29.48 21.08 20.29
CA TYR A 103 -30.02 19.84 19.72
C TYR A 103 -30.96 19.08 20.69
N ALA A 104 -31.16 19.53 21.94
CA ALA A 104 -31.86 18.77 22.99
C ALA A 104 -33.26 18.29 22.57
N ASN A 105 -34.03 19.16 21.89
CA ASN A 105 -35.37 18.82 21.38
C ASN A 105 -35.36 17.76 20.27
N ASN A 106 -34.20 17.51 19.65
CA ASN A 106 -33.98 16.56 18.58
C ASN A 106 -32.98 15.46 18.98
N PHE A 107 -32.72 15.29 20.28
CA PHE A 107 -31.85 14.24 20.81
C PHE A 107 -32.62 12.93 20.93
N ARG A 108 -32.03 11.85 20.45
CA ARG A 108 -32.54 10.48 20.59
C ARG A 108 -31.41 9.55 21.00
N THR A 109 -31.78 8.46 21.65
CA THR A 109 -30.83 7.45 22.15
C THR A 109 -31.31 6.06 21.79
N TYR A 110 -30.40 5.16 21.46
CA TYR A 110 -30.70 3.75 21.21
C TYR A 110 -29.70 2.86 21.95
N GLN A 111 -30.20 1.82 22.62
CA GLN A 111 -29.34 0.75 23.12
C GLN A 111 -28.90 -0.12 21.93
N SER A 112 -27.60 -0.26 21.69
CA SER A 112 -27.07 -1.00 20.56
C SER A 112 -25.66 -1.54 20.82
N ASP A 113 -25.39 -2.75 20.35
CA ASP A 113 -24.06 -3.38 20.33
C ASP A 113 -23.33 -3.18 18.98
N GLY A 114 -23.96 -2.45 18.05
CA GLY A 114 -23.44 -2.17 16.72
C GLY A 114 -23.61 -3.31 15.69
N MET A 115 -24.10 -4.49 16.08
CA MET A 115 -24.29 -5.60 15.15
C MET A 115 -25.55 -5.41 14.30
N ASP A 116 -26.59 -4.78 14.85
CA ASP A 116 -27.82 -4.39 14.15
C ASP A 116 -28.21 -2.97 14.58
N ILE A 117 -27.79 -1.97 13.81
CA ILE A 117 -28.00 -0.57 14.18
C ILE A 117 -29.47 -0.19 13.91
N PRO A 118 -30.25 0.26 14.92
CA PRO A 118 -31.70 0.45 14.81
C PRO A 118 -32.09 1.76 14.10
N LEU A 119 -31.43 2.05 12.98
CA LEU A 119 -31.70 3.19 12.09
C LEU A 119 -32.03 2.69 10.69
N ALA A 120 -32.83 3.49 9.97
CA ALA A 120 -33.12 3.22 8.56
C ALA A 120 -31.88 3.42 7.68
N ASP A 121 -31.86 2.75 6.53
CA ASP A 121 -30.85 2.94 5.51
C ASP A 121 -30.78 4.41 5.08
N GLY A 122 -29.57 4.95 4.91
CA GLY A 122 -29.38 6.32 4.43
C GLY A 122 -30.01 7.41 5.31
N SER A 123 -30.08 7.21 6.62
CA SER A 123 -30.72 8.13 7.56
C SER A 123 -29.75 9.07 8.30
N ALA A 124 -28.45 8.79 8.31
CA ALA A 124 -27.42 9.59 8.98
C ALA A 124 -26.46 10.28 8.00
N ASP A 125 -26.04 11.50 8.32
CA ASP A 125 -25.06 12.28 7.54
C ASP A 125 -23.62 12.05 8.05
N LEU A 126 -23.44 11.93 9.37
CA LEU A 126 -22.15 11.75 10.01
C LEU A 126 -22.28 10.70 11.12
N PHE A 127 -21.40 9.71 11.13
CA PHE A 127 -21.32 8.67 12.15
C PHE A 127 -19.98 8.78 12.86
N PHE A 128 -20.00 9.02 14.16
CA PHE A 128 -18.83 9.04 15.02
C PHE A 128 -18.79 7.77 15.88
N SER A 129 -17.65 7.09 15.87
CA SER A 129 -17.34 5.91 16.69
C SER A 129 -16.02 6.16 17.40
N GLY A 130 -16.08 6.83 18.55
CA GLY A 130 -14.89 7.17 19.35
C GLY A 130 -14.59 6.08 20.37
N GLU A 131 -13.42 5.45 20.28
CA GLU A 131 -12.99 4.32 21.13
C GLU A 131 -14.11 3.29 21.31
N SER A 132 -14.52 2.67 20.20
CA SER A 132 -15.73 1.82 20.14
C SER A 132 -15.55 0.61 19.24
N ILE A 133 -14.79 0.74 18.15
CA ILE A 133 -14.62 -0.34 17.15
C ILE A 133 -13.83 -1.53 17.72
N GLU A 134 -12.99 -1.32 18.71
CA GLU A 134 -12.27 -2.34 19.47
C GLU A 134 -13.18 -3.13 20.43
N HIS A 135 -14.33 -2.57 20.80
CA HIS A 135 -15.29 -3.14 21.75
C HIS A 135 -16.43 -3.92 21.07
N VAL A 136 -16.66 -3.72 19.78
CA VAL A 136 -17.77 -4.42 19.09
C VAL A 136 -17.44 -5.89 18.86
N LYS A 137 -18.48 -6.74 18.85
CA LYS A 137 -18.32 -8.20 18.71
C LYS A 137 -17.59 -8.58 17.42
N PHE A 138 -17.99 -7.99 16.29
CA PHE A 138 -17.39 -8.22 14.97
C PHE A 138 -17.33 -6.92 14.11
N PRO A 139 -16.13 -6.29 14.01
CA PRO A 139 -15.94 -5.02 13.33
C PRO A 139 -16.39 -4.96 11.86
N PRO A 140 -16.21 -6.00 11.01
CA PRO A 140 -16.72 -5.95 9.64
C PRO A 140 -18.26 -5.85 9.54
N ARG A 141 -18.99 -6.49 10.46
CA ARG A 141 -20.45 -6.34 10.56
C ARG A 141 -20.81 -4.92 11.00
N PHE A 142 -20.14 -4.40 12.02
CA PHE A 142 -20.35 -3.04 12.51
C PHE A 142 -20.15 -1.99 11.40
N LEU A 143 -19.05 -2.08 10.65
CA LEU A 143 -18.79 -1.17 9.52
C LEU A 143 -19.81 -1.34 8.38
N SER A 144 -20.30 -2.56 8.13
CA SER A 144 -21.39 -2.82 7.18
C SER A 144 -22.69 -2.12 7.60
N GLU A 145 -23.00 -2.09 8.90
CA GLU A 145 -24.19 -1.39 9.43
C GLU A 145 -24.01 0.13 9.41
N ILE A 146 -22.83 0.64 9.77
CA ILE A 146 -22.50 2.07 9.62
C ILE A 146 -22.65 2.49 8.16
N HIS A 147 -22.12 1.70 7.22
CA HIS A 147 -22.25 1.94 5.80
C HIS A 147 -23.73 1.98 5.41
N ARG A 148 -24.55 1.01 5.83
CA ARG A 148 -25.99 0.96 5.56
C ARG A 148 -26.72 2.23 6.02
N VAL A 149 -26.50 2.67 7.25
CA VAL A 149 -27.26 3.80 7.84
C VAL A 149 -26.80 5.16 7.34
N LEU A 150 -25.56 5.30 6.85
CA LEU A 150 -25.07 6.56 6.28
C LEU A 150 -25.71 6.87 4.93
N LYS A 151 -25.97 8.16 4.65
CA LYS A 151 -26.37 8.67 3.33
C LYS A 151 -25.25 8.46 2.30
N SER A 152 -25.56 8.63 1.02
CA SER A 152 -24.61 8.42 -0.09
C SER A 152 -23.32 9.24 0.02
N ASP A 153 -23.39 10.44 0.59
CA ASP A 153 -22.30 11.36 0.89
C ASP A 153 -21.91 11.37 2.38
N GLY A 154 -22.43 10.39 3.14
CA GLY A 154 -22.25 10.30 4.57
C GLY A 154 -20.80 10.02 4.96
N GLN A 155 -20.43 10.52 6.14
CA GLN A 155 -19.06 10.48 6.65
C GLN A 155 -18.96 9.59 7.90
N LEU A 156 -17.83 8.90 8.03
CA LEU A 156 -17.44 8.14 9.21
C LEU A 156 -16.25 8.83 9.87
N VAL A 157 -16.29 9.00 11.19
CA VAL A 157 -15.16 9.40 12.03
C VAL A 157 -14.92 8.32 13.08
N VAL A 158 -13.68 7.87 13.21
CA VAL A 158 -13.27 6.82 14.15
C VAL A 158 -12.09 7.30 14.99
N THR A 159 -12.10 6.98 16.27
CA THR A 159 -10.88 6.92 17.08
C THR A 159 -10.75 5.55 17.71
N THR A 160 -9.52 5.05 17.86
CA THR A 160 -9.26 3.74 18.47
C THR A 160 -7.78 3.65 18.89
N PRO A 161 -7.43 2.79 19.87
CA PRO A 161 -6.05 2.51 20.22
C PRO A 161 -5.29 1.82 19.07
N ASN A 162 -3.98 2.01 19.04
CA ASN A 162 -3.08 1.28 18.14
C ASN A 162 -2.25 0.28 18.95
N LYS A 163 -2.48 -1.02 18.74
CA LYS A 163 -1.83 -2.11 19.52
C LYS A 163 -0.31 -2.11 19.38
N ASP A 164 0.19 -1.61 18.26
CA ASP A 164 1.59 -1.68 17.81
C ASP A 164 2.34 -0.35 17.98
N ALA A 165 1.85 0.53 18.87
CA ALA A 165 2.48 1.79 19.19
C ALA A 165 3.97 1.62 19.55
N ILE A 166 4.80 2.57 19.14
CA ILE A 166 6.26 2.38 19.03
C ILE A 166 6.92 1.86 20.32
N LEU A 167 6.50 2.34 21.49
CA LEU A 167 7.08 1.96 22.78
C LEU A 167 6.70 0.53 23.18
N TYR A 168 5.47 0.11 22.90
CA TYR A 168 4.97 -1.23 23.21
C TYR A 168 5.52 -2.27 22.22
N LYS A 169 5.58 -1.91 20.94
CA LYS A 169 6.24 -2.71 19.91
C LYS A 169 7.72 -2.93 20.21
N GLY A 170 8.40 -1.91 20.75
CA GLY A 170 9.79 -2.01 21.22
C GLY A 170 9.96 -2.96 22.41
N ALA A 171 8.94 -3.11 23.25
CA ALA A 171 8.92 -3.98 24.43
C ALA A 171 8.42 -5.41 24.14
N ASP A 172 8.03 -5.72 22.89
CA ASP A 172 7.36 -6.98 22.53
C ASP A 172 6.08 -7.19 23.36
N GLU A 173 5.26 -6.13 23.40
CA GLU A 173 4.00 -6.04 24.12
C GLU A 173 2.92 -5.38 23.26
N GLU A 174 1.66 -5.73 23.51
CA GLU A 174 0.51 -5.10 22.86
C GLU A 174 0.01 -3.94 23.73
N TYR A 175 -0.15 -2.76 23.12
CA TYR A 175 -0.79 -1.64 23.80
C TYR A 175 -2.28 -1.88 24.00
N CYS A 176 -2.80 -1.39 25.12
CA CYS A 176 -4.22 -1.33 25.42
C CYS A 176 -4.90 -2.71 25.53
N THR A 177 -4.20 -3.79 25.91
CA THR A 177 -4.88 -5.03 26.28
C THR A 177 -5.75 -4.81 27.51
N SER A 178 -7.06 -5.07 27.38
CA SER A 178 -7.98 -5.05 28.49
C SER A 178 -9.20 -5.96 28.24
N PRO A 179 -9.95 -6.32 29.29
CA PRO A 179 -11.12 -7.19 29.19
C PRO A 179 -12.25 -6.67 28.29
N GLU A 180 -12.33 -5.37 28.04
CA GLU A 180 -13.35 -4.75 27.20
C GLU A 180 -12.95 -4.63 25.72
N HIS A 181 -11.67 -4.81 25.38
CA HIS A 181 -11.16 -4.76 23.99
C HIS A 181 -11.19 -6.14 23.34
N PHE A 182 -12.30 -6.48 22.69
CA PHE A 182 -12.45 -7.74 21.95
C PHE A 182 -11.55 -7.81 20.70
N TRP A 183 -11.17 -6.66 20.18
CA TRP A 183 -10.27 -6.50 19.04
C TRP A 183 -9.25 -5.42 19.35
N LEU A 184 -8.01 -5.67 19.01
CA LEU A 184 -6.96 -4.66 18.98
C LEU A 184 -6.38 -4.65 17.59
N PHE A 185 -6.32 -3.46 16.99
CA PHE A 185 -5.83 -3.29 15.64
C PHE A 185 -4.46 -2.64 15.69
N ASP A 186 -3.56 -3.10 14.82
CA ASP A 186 -2.54 -2.18 14.35
C ASP A 186 -3.12 -1.22 13.32
N TYR A 187 -2.35 -0.20 12.96
CA TYR A 187 -2.74 0.79 11.96
C TYR A 187 -3.12 0.17 10.60
N GLN A 188 -2.45 -0.89 10.16
CA GLN A 188 -2.65 -1.50 8.85
C GLN A 188 -3.95 -2.32 8.82
N GLU A 189 -4.19 -3.12 9.85
CA GLU A 189 -5.43 -3.87 10.06
C GLU A 189 -6.65 -2.93 10.06
N LEU A 190 -6.57 -1.83 10.82
CA LEU A 190 -7.64 -0.82 10.90
C LEU A 190 -7.93 -0.19 9.53
N VAL A 191 -6.89 0.27 8.83
CA VAL A 191 -7.02 0.94 7.52
C VAL A 191 -7.59 -0.02 6.48
N SER A 192 -7.11 -1.27 6.44
CA SER A 192 -7.59 -2.29 5.51
C SER A 192 -9.09 -2.54 5.71
N MET A 193 -9.48 -2.75 6.96
CA MET A 193 -10.86 -3.06 7.34
C MET A 193 -11.83 -1.90 7.05
N ILE A 194 -11.46 -0.66 7.41
CA ILE A 194 -12.28 0.52 7.10
C ILE A 194 -12.39 0.73 5.59
N SER A 195 -11.30 0.47 4.86
CA SER A 195 -11.24 0.66 3.41
C SER A 195 -12.13 -0.30 2.63
N GLU A 196 -12.62 -1.40 3.20
CA GLU A 196 -13.61 -2.24 2.52
C GLU A 196 -14.92 -1.45 2.26
N PHE A 197 -15.32 -0.58 3.20
CA PHE A 197 -16.61 0.12 3.17
C PHE A 197 -16.51 1.63 2.88
N PHE A 198 -15.37 2.24 3.19
CA PHE A 198 -15.20 3.70 3.15
C PHE A 198 -13.95 4.10 2.38
N VAL A 199 -13.90 5.36 1.93
CA VAL A 199 -12.70 6.00 1.37
C VAL A 199 -12.13 6.92 2.45
N ILE A 200 -10.99 6.56 3.01
CA ILE A 200 -10.30 7.36 4.04
C ILE A 200 -9.83 8.68 3.44
N LYS A 201 -10.06 9.78 4.16
CA LYS A 201 -9.71 11.15 3.74
C LYS A 201 -8.65 11.79 4.62
N GLU A 202 -8.73 11.56 5.92
CA GLU A 202 -7.81 12.12 6.92
C GLU A 202 -7.49 11.04 7.95
N VAL A 203 -6.23 10.97 8.38
CA VAL A 203 -5.79 10.08 9.47
C VAL A 203 -4.62 10.70 10.22
N TYR A 204 -4.69 10.69 11.55
CA TYR A 204 -3.70 11.30 12.43
C TYR A 204 -3.39 10.41 13.63
N GLY A 205 -2.17 10.48 14.15
CA GLY A 205 -1.73 9.83 15.38
C GLY A 205 -1.60 10.78 16.57
N PHE A 206 -1.58 10.21 17.77
CA PHE A 206 -1.22 10.89 19.01
C PHE A 206 -0.77 9.88 20.07
N ASN A 207 -0.18 10.37 21.17
CA ASN A 207 0.19 9.54 22.32
C ASN A 207 -0.64 9.84 23.57
N GLY A 208 -0.98 8.78 24.29
CA GLY A 208 -1.64 8.80 25.60
C GLY A 208 -0.93 7.94 26.65
N SER A 209 0.27 7.44 26.34
CA SER A 209 1.11 6.66 27.24
C SER A 209 2.61 6.83 26.92
N PHE A 210 3.46 6.59 27.93
CA PHE A 210 4.92 6.51 27.90
C PHE A 210 5.47 5.08 27.91
N GLY A 211 4.63 4.04 27.77
CA GLY A 211 5.09 2.67 27.53
C GLY A 211 4.94 1.72 28.72
N SER A 212 4.75 2.21 29.94
CA SER A 212 4.34 1.39 31.08
C SER A 212 3.37 2.10 32.00
N HIS A 213 2.51 1.33 32.66
CA HIS A 213 1.50 1.86 33.58
C HIS A 213 2.10 2.56 34.81
N GLU A 214 3.32 2.16 35.19
CA GLU A 214 4.07 2.77 36.29
C GLU A 214 4.62 4.13 35.86
N GLU A 215 5.28 4.21 34.72
CA GLU A 215 5.80 5.47 34.17
C GLU A 215 4.68 6.49 33.90
N ASP A 216 3.54 6.02 33.38
CA ASP A 216 2.38 6.88 33.13
C ASP A 216 1.90 7.56 34.42
N ARG A 217 1.91 6.85 35.55
CA ARG A 217 1.48 7.36 36.86
C ARG A 217 2.51 8.25 37.54
N GLU A 218 3.80 8.02 37.29
CA GLU A 218 4.88 8.79 37.93
C GLU A 218 5.14 10.14 37.25
N ILE A 219 4.74 10.31 35.99
CA ILE A 219 4.95 11.55 35.25
C ILE A 219 4.04 12.68 35.74
N ALA A 220 4.66 13.68 36.38
CA ALA A 220 4.02 14.91 36.84
C ALA A 220 4.33 16.15 35.98
N ASP A 221 5.23 16.04 35.00
CA ASP A 221 5.62 17.14 34.11
C ASP A 221 4.62 17.32 32.95
N ARG A 222 3.72 18.30 33.10
CA ARG A 222 2.68 18.60 32.10
C ARG A 222 3.25 19.06 30.75
N PRO A 223 4.17 20.04 30.66
CA PRO A 223 4.82 20.40 29.39
C PRO A 223 5.40 19.19 28.65
N ARG A 224 6.08 18.26 29.35
CA ARG A 224 6.61 17.04 28.75
C ARG A 224 5.50 16.13 28.25
N ALA A 225 4.45 15.90 29.04
CA ALA A 225 3.31 15.08 28.64
C ALA A 225 2.56 15.66 27.42
N GLU A 226 2.37 16.98 27.37
CA GLU A 226 1.76 17.66 26.22
C GLU A 226 2.63 17.62 24.96
N ALA A 227 3.95 17.74 25.12
CA ALA A 227 4.88 17.60 24.00
C ALA A 227 4.87 16.16 23.46
N TRP A 228 4.82 15.16 24.33
CA TRP A 228 4.75 13.75 23.96
C TRP A 228 3.43 13.39 23.29
N SER A 229 2.30 13.87 23.82
CA SER A 229 0.99 13.57 23.25
C SER A 229 0.85 14.06 21.82
N ARG A 230 1.54 15.14 21.44
CA ARG A 230 1.53 15.72 20.09
C ARG A 230 2.37 14.98 19.05
N GLN A 231 3.24 14.06 19.48
CA GLN A 231 4.11 13.32 18.55
C GLN A 231 3.29 12.41 17.63
N PHE A 232 3.91 12.04 16.50
CA PHE A 232 3.36 11.10 15.51
C PHE A 232 2.03 11.53 14.87
N LYS A 233 1.76 12.83 14.82
CA LYS A 233 0.56 13.37 14.16
C LYS A 233 0.39 12.80 12.75
N ASP A 234 1.43 12.89 11.93
CA ASP A 234 1.40 12.44 10.53
C ASP A 234 1.94 11.01 10.36
N GLU A 235 2.32 10.35 11.46
CA GLU A 235 2.83 8.99 11.55
C GLU A 235 1.94 8.09 12.44
N PRO A 236 0.64 7.93 12.14
CA PRO A 236 -0.34 7.29 13.03
C PRO A 236 0.03 5.88 13.50
N HIS A 237 0.77 5.13 12.68
CA HIS A 237 1.30 3.80 13.02
C HIS A 237 2.26 3.76 14.22
N LEU A 238 2.86 4.89 14.62
CA LEU A 238 3.76 4.97 15.78
C LEU A 238 3.05 5.42 17.06
N GLY A 239 1.95 6.16 16.92
CA GLY A 239 1.18 6.69 18.04
C GLY A 239 0.39 5.62 18.79
N THR A 240 0.05 5.88 20.05
CA THR A 240 -0.81 4.98 20.85
C THR A 240 -2.28 5.07 20.48
N GLY A 241 -2.72 6.15 19.82
CA GLY A 241 -4.09 6.32 19.36
C GLY A 241 -4.16 6.92 17.96
N ILE A 242 -5.25 6.59 17.26
CA ILE A 242 -5.52 7.01 15.88
C ILE A 242 -6.81 7.82 15.83
N VAL A 243 -6.83 8.89 15.04
CA VAL A 243 -8.04 9.66 14.66
C VAL A 243 -8.18 9.60 13.14
N LEU A 244 -9.34 9.18 12.64
CA LEU A 244 -9.57 8.95 11.22
C LEU A 244 -10.92 9.51 10.76
N ARG A 245 -10.95 10.11 9.56
CA ARG A 245 -12.18 10.44 8.83
C ARG A 245 -12.22 9.74 7.47
N ALA A 246 -13.37 9.19 7.13
CA ALA A 246 -13.65 8.56 5.85
C ALA A 246 -15.03 8.93 5.30
N VAL A 247 -15.25 8.70 4.01
CA VAL A 247 -16.54 8.92 3.33
C VAL A 247 -17.09 7.60 2.80
N LYS A 248 -18.42 7.45 2.79
CA LYS A 248 -19.10 6.24 2.32
C LYS A 248 -18.75 5.91 0.87
N LYS A 249 -18.42 4.64 0.58
CA LYS A 249 -18.32 4.16 -0.80
C LYS A 249 -19.71 4.00 -1.41
N ALA A 250 -19.89 4.40 -2.67
CA ALA A 250 -21.14 4.18 -3.39
C ALA A 250 -21.51 2.69 -3.52
N HIS A 251 -20.49 1.84 -3.68
CA HIS A 251 -20.63 0.39 -3.81
C HIS A 251 -19.61 -0.33 -2.92
N VAL A 252 -20.06 -1.38 -2.26
CA VAL A 252 -19.23 -2.30 -1.49
C VAL A 252 -19.37 -3.69 -2.08
N SER A 253 -18.28 -4.44 -2.07
CA SER A 253 -18.22 -5.80 -2.63
C SER A 253 -19.03 -6.79 -1.82
N ALA A 254 -19.28 -6.50 -0.54
CA ALA A 254 -20.17 -7.30 0.29
C ALA A 254 -20.69 -6.59 1.55
N THR A 255 -21.69 -7.21 2.16
CA THR A 255 -22.12 -6.98 3.54
C THR A 255 -21.89 -8.24 4.38
N TYR A 256 -21.77 -8.07 5.70
CA TYR A 256 -21.50 -9.18 6.62
C TYR A 256 -22.71 -9.50 7.49
N GLU A 257 -22.88 -10.77 7.81
CA GLU A 257 -23.81 -11.30 8.81
C GLU A 257 -23.05 -12.28 9.71
N ILE A 258 -23.41 -12.35 10.99
CA ILE A 258 -22.80 -13.28 11.95
C ILE A 258 -23.82 -14.30 12.45
N GLU A 259 -23.35 -15.49 12.78
CA GLU A 259 -24.15 -16.57 13.37
C GLU A 259 -23.33 -17.22 14.50
N ASP A 260 -23.82 -17.10 15.74
CA ASP A 260 -23.21 -17.70 16.92
C ASP A 260 -23.25 -19.23 16.85
N ILE A 261 -22.17 -19.89 17.29
CA ILE A 261 -22.16 -21.36 17.36
C ILE A 261 -22.74 -21.79 18.70
N PRO A 262 -23.91 -22.49 18.72
CA PRO A 262 -24.57 -22.92 19.95
C PRO A 262 -23.79 -24.02 20.69
N ALA A 263 -24.11 -24.21 21.99
CA ALA A 263 -23.27 -24.98 22.92
C ALA A 263 -23.31 -26.48 22.60
N ASP A 264 -24.41 -26.95 22.04
CA ASP A 264 -24.61 -28.32 21.55
C ASP A 264 -23.71 -28.68 20.36
N ARG A 265 -23.13 -27.66 19.69
CA ARG A 265 -22.11 -27.83 18.64
C ARG A 265 -20.69 -27.77 19.17
N VAL A 266 -20.49 -27.58 20.47
CA VAL A 266 -19.16 -27.59 21.11
C VAL A 266 -19.06 -28.85 21.97
N ARG A 267 -18.04 -29.67 21.71
CA ARG A 267 -17.75 -30.90 22.47
C ARG A 267 -16.42 -30.76 23.18
N ILE A 268 -16.39 -31.19 24.44
CA ILE A 268 -15.19 -31.14 25.28
C ILE A 268 -14.72 -32.58 25.50
N SER A 269 -13.45 -32.85 25.26
CA SER A 269 -12.78 -34.07 25.69
C SER A 269 -12.00 -33.77 26.97
N GLY A 270 -12.34 -34.42 28.09
CA GLY A 270 -11.74 -34.20 29.40
C GLY A 270 -12.66 -33.45 30.37
N SER A 271 -12.09 -32.78 31.40
CA SER A 271 -12.88 -32.04 32.39
C SER A 271 -13.43 -30.72 31.83
N ASP A 272 -14.66 -30.39 32.22
CA ASP A 272 -15.41 -29.18 31.87
C ASP A 272 -15.28 -28.10 32.95
N THR A 273 -14.05 -27.80 33.37
CA THR A 273 -13.79 -26.79 34.39
C THR A 273 -13.93 -25.38 33.81
N TYR A 274 -14.83 -24.58 34.37
CA TYR A 274 -15.00 -23.18 34.00
C TYR A 274 -14.30 -22.26 35.01
N LEU A 275 -13.67 -21.20 34.50
CA LEU A 275 -13.08 -20.13 35.31
C LEU A 275 -13.92 -18.87 35.19
N PRO A 276 -14.18 -18.17 36.32
CA PRO A 276 -14.71 -16.82 36.27
C PRO A 276 -13.67 -15.90 35.63
N LEU A 277 -14.12 -15.08 34.69
CA LEU A 277 -13.38 -14.02 34.03
C LEU A 277 -13.94 -12.66 34.48
N GLU A 278 -13.42 -11.58 33.91
CA GLU A 278 -13.91 -10.22 34.16
C GLU A 278 -15.35 -10.03 33.68
N PHE A 279 -16.03 -9.00 34.20
CA PHE A 279 -17.45 -8.68 33.89
C PHE A 279 -18.45 -9.83 34.14
N GLY A 280 -18.13 -10.77 35.04
CA GLY A 280 -18.99 -11.92 35.34
C GLY A 280 -19.10 -12.93 34.19
N LEU A 281 -18.12 -12.90 33.27
CA LEU A 281 -17.96 -13.87 32.21
C LEU A 281 -17.36 -15.17 32.74
N GLU A 282 -17.52 -16.25 32.01
CA GLU A 282 -16.93 -17.55 32.34
C GLU A 282 -16.30 -18.15 31.08
N GLY A 283 -15.11 -18.74 31.23
CA GLY A 283 -14.37 -19.40 30.16
C GLY A 283 -14.02 -20.84 30.52
N LEU A 284 -13.94 -21.72 29.52
CA LEU A 284 -13.59 -23.12 29.68
C LEU A 284 -12.07 -23.29 29.77
N LEU A 285 -11.58 -23.80 30.89
CA LEU A 285 -10.16 -24.01 31.17
C LEU A 285 -9.67 -25.35 30.61
N LEU A 286 -8.55 -25.28 29.89
CA LEU A 286 -7.79 -26.41 29.38
C LEU A 286 -6.36 -26.33 29.94
N THR A 287 -5.94 -27.37 30.66
CA THR A 287 -4.62 -27.45 31.31
C THR A 287 -3.82 -28.69 30.92
N ASP A 288 -4.48 -29.70 30.35
CA ASP A 288 -3.86 -30.96 29.92
C ASP A 288 -3.87 -31.05 28.39
N PRO A 289 -2.74 -31.33 27.72
CA PRO A 289 -2.67 -31.54 26.28
C PRO A 289 -3.60 -32.63 25.71
N ALA A 290 -4.10 -33.54 26.55
CA ALA A 290 -5.12 -34.51 26.16
C ALA A 290 -6.54 -33.90 26.07
N GLN A 291 -6.76 -32.71 26.64
CA GLN A 291 -8.05 -32.02 26.55
C GLN A 291 -8.21 -31.35 25.19
N THR A 292 -9.42 -31.42 24.65
CA THR A 292 -9.75 -30.76 23.39
C THR A 292 -11.13 -30.14 23.43
N VAL A 293 -11.29 -29.02 22.71
CA VAL A 293 -12.58 -28.41 22.39
C VAL A 293 -12.81 -28.58 20.90
N THR A 294 -13.83 -29.34 20.53
CA THR A 294 -14.22 -29.57 19.15
C THR A 294 -15.49 -28.81 18.83
N ILE A 295 -15.43 -27.90 17.86
CA ILE A 295 -16.50 -27.01 17.45
C ILE A 295 -17.03 -27.49 16.09
N GLN A 296 -18.31 -27.84 16.02
CA GLN A 296 -19.01 -28.18 14.78
C GLN A 296 -19.42 -26.90 14.04
N ARG A 297 -18.56 -26.45 13.13
CA ARG A 297 -18.73 -25.24 12.33
C ARG A 297 -19.79 -25.46 11.23
N PRO A 298 -20.90 -24.70 11.20
CA PRO A 298 -21.83 -24.73 10.07
C PRO A 298 -21.24 -24.12 8.79
N PRO A 299 -21.84 -24.38 7.61
CA PRO A 299 -21.45 -23.73 6.36
C PRO A 299 -21.44 -22.20 6.49
N SER A 300 -20.30 -21.60 6.18
CA SER A 300 -20.01 -20.19 6.43
C SER A 300 -18.85 -19.72 5.58
N ASP A 301 -18.70 -18.41 5.42
CA ASP A 301 -17.55 -17.84 4.70
C ASP A 301 -16.33 -17.73 5.62
N GLY A 302 -16.52 -17.64 6.94
CA GLY A 302 -15.44 -17.77 7.92
C GLY A 302 -15.91 -18.06 9.35
N VAL A 303 -14.95 -18.23 10.26
CA VAL A 303 -15.15 -18.54 11.70
C VAL A 303 -14.12 -17.87 12.62
N VAL A 304 -14.56 -17.40 13.78
CA VAL A 304 -13.75 -16.78 14.83
C VAL A 304 -13.84 -17.69 16.04
N CYS A 305 -12.71 -18.03 16.62
CA CYS A 305 -12.60 -18.67 17.93
C CYS A 305 -11.91 -17.70 18.89
N ARG A 306 -12.61 -17.31 19.95
CA ARG A 306 -12.14 -16.33 20.91
C ARG A 306 -11.66 -17.01 22.18
N MET A 307 -10.48 -16.62 22.61
CA MET A 307 -9.80 -17.14 23.80
C MET A 307 -9.42 -15.99 24.72
N TRP A 308 -9.40 -16.29 26.02
CA TRP A 308 -8.93 -15.35 27.02
C TRP A 308 -7.40 -15.39 27.10
N CYS A 309 -6.77 -14.21 27.12
CA CYS A 309 -5.32 -14.06 27.25
C CYS A 309 -4.97 -13.40 28.60
N HIS A 310 -3.88 -13.85 29.22
CA HIS A 310 -3.34 -13.30 30.46
C HIS A 310 -1.93 -13.84 30.74
N ARG A 311 -1.31 -13.36 31.83
CA ARG A 311 0.05 -13.75 32.25
C ARG A 311 0.23 -15.23 32.60
N TRP A 312 -0.85 -15.98 32.84
CA TRP A 312 -0.78 -17.43 33.11
C TRP A 312 -1.22 -18.29 31.92
N SER A 313 -1.41 -17.68 30.75
CA SER A 313 -1.80 -18.42 29.55
C SER A 313 -0.61 -19.06 28.84
N GLY A 314 -0.87 -20.20 28.21
CA GLY A 314 0.07 -20.93 27.35
C GLY A 314 -0.23 -20.76 25.86
N ILE A 315 0.26 -21.72 25.07
CA ILE A 315 0.04 -21.76 23.63
C ILE A 315 -1.11 -22.71 23.31
N ALA A 316 -2.15 -22.17 22.68
CA ALA A 316 -3.25 -22.93 22.11
C ALA A 316 -2.92 -23.38 20.69
N GLN A 317 -3.20 -24.64 20.36
CA GLN A 317 -3.18 -25.12 18.99
C GLN A 317 -4.62 -25.24 18.48
N VAL A 318 -4.88 -24.64 17.32
CA VAL A 318 -6.20 -24.65 16.66
C VAL A 318 -6.05 -25.30 15.29
N SER A 319 -6.91 -26.27 14.99
CA SER A 319 -6.93 -27.01 13.72
C SER A 319 -8.30 -26.94 13.09
N ASP A 320 -8.38 -26.65 11.79
CA ASP A 320 -9.62 -26.62 11.00
C ASP A 320 -9.76 -27.84 10.06
N GLY A 321 -8.93 -28.86 10.28
CA GLY A 321 -8.83 -30.05 9.44
C GLY A 321 -7.94 -29.90 8.20
N SER A 322 -7.51 -28.69 7.85
CA SER A 322 -6.54 -28.45 6.76
C SER A 322 -5.27 -27.75 7.22
N THR A 323 -5.39 -26.90 8.23
CA THR A 323 -4.32 -26.09 8.78
C THR A 323 -4.27 -26.32 10.28
N VAL A 324 -3.07 -26.14 10.83
CA VAL A 324 -2.82 -26.16 12.27
C VAL A 324 -2.09 -24.88 12.61
N THR A 325 -2.68 -24.05 13.45
CA THR A 325 -2.14 -22.77 13.89
C THR A 325 -1.86 -22.83 15.39
N GLU A 326 -0.83 -22.12 15.83
CA GLU A 326 -0.56 -21.89 17.24
C GLU A 326 -0.84 -20.44 17.58
N VAL A 327 -1.53 -20.23 18.71
CA VAL A 327 -1.89 -18.91 19.22
C VAL A 327 -1.25 -18.76 20.60
N ASP A 328 -0.32 -17.81 20.71
CA ASP A 328 0.23 -17.40 21.99
C ASP A 328 -0.80 -16.51 22.71
N LEU A 329 -1.22 -16.96 23.89
CA LEU A 329 -2.22 -16.29 24.71
C LEU A 329 -1.58 -15.47 25.84
N TYR A 330 -0.25 -15.33 25.87
CA TYR A 330 0.41 -14.50 26.87
C TYR A 330 0.15 -12.99 26.64
N THR A 331 -0.31 -12.32 27.70
CA THR A 331 -0.37 -10.86 27.82
C THR A 331 -0.11 -10.43 29.28
N LYS A 332 0.38 -9.22 29.52
CA LYS A 332 0.58 -8.71 30.90
C LYS A 332 -0.74 -8.45 31.63
N VAL A 333 -1.72 -7.93 30.89
CA VAL A 333 -3.06 -7.58 31.38
C VAL A 333 -4.06 -8.55 30.77
N PRO A 334 -5.08 -9.01 31.52
CA PRO A 334 -6.13 -9.86 30.97
C PRO A 334 -6.87 -9.22 29.78
N GLY A 335 -7.22 -10.04 28.79
CA GLY A 335 -7.97 -9.59 27.61
C GLY A 335 -8.33 -10.73 26.65
N TRP A 336 -8.37 -10.43 25.35
CA TRP A 336 -8.80 -11.37 24.33
C TRP A 336 -7.75 -11.60 23.24
N LYS A 337 -7.70 -12.85 22.74
CA LYS A 337 -7.04 -13.22 21.47
C LYS A 337 -8.04 -13.97 20.60
N ASN A 338 -8.12 -13.58 19.34
CA ASN A 338 -8.99 -14.21 18.36
C ASN A 338 -8.14 -15.06 17.39
N TRP A 339 -8.56 -16.30 17.16
CA TRP A 339 -8.15 -17.06 15.97
C TRP A 339 -9.24 -16.89 14.91
N VAL A 340 -8.85 -16.50 13.70
CA VAL A 340 -9.77 -16.16 12.61
C VAL A 340 -9.43 -17.02 11.39
N SER A 341 -10.44 -17.60 10.75
CA SER A 341 -10.30 -18.31 9.48
C SER A 341 -11.34 -17.81 8.47
N ASP A 342 -10.86 -17.21 7.38
CA ASP A 342 -11.67 -16.75 6.23
C ASP A 342 -11.93 -17.88 5.21
N ARG A 343 -11.67 -19.13 5.60
CA ARG A 343 -11.86 -20.27 4.72
C ARG A 343 -13.35 -20.59 4.62
N ARG A 344 -13.92 -20.38 3.44
CA ARG A 344 -15.30 -20.75 3.15
C ARG A 344 -15.53 -22.26 3.22
N THR A 345 -16.62 -22.68 3.87
CA THR A 345 -17.08 -24.07 3.94
C THR A 345 -18.50 -24.21 3.42
N THR A 346 -18.75 -25.25 2.62
CA THR A 346 -20.07 -25.61 2.09
C THR A 346 -20.80 -26.64 2.95
N ASP A 347 -20.04 -27.38 3.76
CA ASP A 347 -20.51 -28.45 4.63
C ASP A 347 -20.16 -28.15 6.09
N VAL A 348 -20.77 -28.90 7.01
CA VAL A 348 -20.40 -28.83 8.42
C VAL A 348 -18.99 -29.38 8.58
N THR A 349 -18.09 -28.58 9.14
CA THR A 349 -16.70 -28.97 9.43
C THR A 349 -16.42 -28.93 10.93
N SER A 350 -15.28 -29.48 11.35
CA SER A 350 -14.86 -29.46 12.76
C SER A 350 -13.63 -28.59 12.93
N ILE A 351 -13.64 -27.75 13.97
CA ILE A 351 -12.46 -27.04 14.46
C ILE A 351 -12.09 -27.68 15.78
N THR A 352 -10.81 -27.99 15.98
CA THR A 352 -10.31 -28.54 17.23
C THR A 352 -9.33 -27.57 17.86
N LEU A 353 -9.55 -27.22 19.12
CA LEU A 353 -8.67 -26.39 19.94
C LEU A 353 -8.13 -27.23 21.09
N GLN A 354 -6.82 -27.16 21.34
CA GLN A 354 -6.17 -27.89 22.43
C GLN A 354 -4.98 -27.12 23.00
N PRO A 355 -4.68 -27.23 24.30
CA PRO A 355 -3.45 -26.68 24.85
C PRO A 355 -2.27 -27.54 24.37
N THR A 356 -1.15 -26.91 24.03
CA THR A 356 0.04 -27.66 23.59
C THR A 356 0.92 -28.10 24.77
N GLY A 357 0.60 -27.65 25.98
CA GLY A 357 1.46 -27.77 27.15
C GLY A 357 2.65 -26.82 27.16
N ARG A 358 2.98 -26.16 26.03
CA ARG A 358 4.01 -25.13 25.94
C ARG A 358 3.52 -23.82 26.56
N LYS A 359 4.45 -23.10 27.17
CA LYS A 359 4.24 -21.76 27.72
C LYS A 359 5.23 -20.77 27.10
N ASN A 360 4.80 -19.53 26.89
CA ASN A 360 5.72 -18.43 26.62
C ASN A 360 6.69 -18.31 27.79
N SER A 361 7.96 -17.99 27.53
CA SER A 361 8.97 -17.79 28.58
C SER A 361 8.59 -16.74 29.63
N LYS A 362 7.77 -15.74 29.23
CA LYS A 362 7.21 -14.68 30.07
C LYS A 362 5.95 -15.11 30.83
N ALA A 363 5.35 -16.26 30.48
CA ALA A 363 4.11 -16.76 31.09
C ALA A 363 4.40 -17.58 32.36
N ASP A 364 3.57 -17.38 33.40
CA ASP A 364 3.72 -18.13 34.65
C ASP A 364 3.19 -19.57 34.53
N ALA A 365 2.24 -19.83 33.62
CA ALA A 365 1.65 -21.15 33.40
C ALA A 365 1.31 -21.37 31.92
N ASN A 366 0.70 -22.52 31.60
CA ASN A 366 0.37 -22.96 30.24
C ASN A 366 -1.14 -23.05 29.99
N GLN A 367 -1.94 -22.28 30.73
CA GLN A 367 -3.41 -22.39 30.69
C GLN A 367 -3.95 -21.92 29.34
N VAL A 368 -4.93 -22.61 28.79
CA VAL A 368 -5.70 -22.13 27.63
C VAL A 368 -7.15 -22.02 28.06
N ILE A 369 -7.77 -20.87 27.80
CA ILE A 369 -9.15 -20.62 28.20
C ILE A 369 -9.96 -20.27 26.96
N TYR A 370 -10.83 -21.20 26.55
CA TYR A 370 -11.76 -21.00 25.44
C TYR A 370 -13.02 -20.26 25.92
N PHE A 371 -13.52 -19.30 25.13
CA PHE A 371 -14.71 -18.53 25.48
C PHE A 371 -15.88 -18.79 24.53
N GLU A 372 -15.75 -18.42 23.26
CA GLU A 372 -16.82 -18.56 22.27
C GLU A 372 -16.28 -18.78 20.85
N ALA A 373 -17.19 -19.17 19.97
CA ALA A 373 -16.95 -19.16 18.53
C ALA A 373 -18.21 -18.75 17.78
N PHE A 374 -18.03 -18.02 16.68
CA PHE A 374 -19.11 -17.60 15.79
C PHE A 374 -18.63 -17.60 14.35
N THR A 375 -19.58 -17.72 13.43
CA THR A 375 -19.31 -17.71 11.99
C THR A 375 -19.81 -16.43 11.35
N TRP A 376 -19.33 -16.12 10.14
CA TRP A 376 -19.89 -15.05 9.32
C TRP A 376 -20.15 -15.52 7.90
N ARG A 377 -21.06 -14.79 7.26
CA ARG A 377 -21.34 -14.88 5.83
C ARG A 377 -21.20 -13.52 5.18
N ARG A 378 -20.69 -13.54 3.96
CA ARG A 378 -20.45 -12.40 3.10
C ARG A 378 -21.53 -12.40 2.02
N ARG A 379 -22.52 -11.51 2.12
CA ARG A 379 -23.57 -11.36 1.11
C ARG A 379 -23.12 -10.38 0.03
N GLY A 380 -22.94 -10.87 -1.19
CA GLY A 380 -22.83 -10.01 -2.38
C GLY A 380 -24.22 -9.52 -2.80
N ARG A 381 -24.35 -8.26 -3.23
CA ARG A 381 -25.54 -7.86 -4.01
C ARG A 381 -25.55 -8.69 -5.29
N SER A 382 -26.59 -9.48 -5.49
CA SER A 382 -26.79 -10.29 -6.70
C SER A 382 -26.91 -9.38 -7.93
N GLY A 383 -25.81 -9.25 -8.67
CA GLY A 383 -25.69 -8.43 -9.85
C GLY A 383 -24.24 -8.37 -10.32
N LEU A 384 -23.83 -9.46 -11.00
CA LEU A 384 -22.54 -9.73 -11.67
C LEU A 384 -21.39 -10.22 -10.77
N PRO A 385 -20.87 -11.46 -10.98
CA PRO A 385 -19.67 -11.96 -10.34
C PRO A 385 -18.48 -12.03 -11.32
N SER A 386 -17.29 -11.61 -10.90
CA SER A 386 -16.29 -12.55 -10.38
C SER A 386 -14.96 -11.89 -10.02
N ARG A 387 -14.29 -12.54 -9.07
CA ARG A 387 -12.89 -12.44 -8.60
C ARG A 387 -12.53 -11.29 -7.66
N VAL A 388 -12.22 -11.73 -6.43
CA VAL A 388 -11.56 -11.01 -5.36
C VAL A 388 -10.11 -10.77 -5.78
N ASP A 389 -9.72 -9.50 -5.76
CA ASP A 389 -8.38 -8.97 -5.99
C ASP A 389 -7.43 -9.38 -4.82
N PRO A 390 -6.33 -10.09 -5.08
CA PRO A 390 -5.30 -10.39 -4.08
C PRO A 390 -4.43 -9.17 -3.69
N GLY A 391 -4.64 -7.98 -4.28
CA GLY A 391 -3.78 -6.80 -4.14
C GLY A 391 -3.92 -5.96 -2.86
N ALA A 392 -4.58 -6.44 -1.81
CA ALA A 392 -4.80 -5.66 -0.58
C ALA A 392 -3.71 -5.91 0.50
N VAL A 393 -2.43 -5.93 0.13
CA VAL A 393 -1.30 -5.76 1.06
C VAL A 393 -0.24 -4.92 0.35
N GLN A 394 -0.44 -3.61 0.26
CA GLN A 394 0.65 -2.67 -0.03
C GLN A 394 1.24 -2.19 1.29
N HIS A 395 2.53 -2.47 1.46
CA HIS A 395 3.38 -2.06 2.57
C HIS A 395 3.22 -0.56 2.91
N LEU A 396 2.67 -0.25 4.09
CA LEU A 396 2.59 1.12 4.61
C LEU A 396 3.96 1.54 5.17
N LEU A 397 4.74 2.22 4.33
CA LEU A 397 5.92 2.99 4.72
C LEU A 397 5.53 4.06 5.77
N PRO A 398 6.37 4.33 6.78
CA PRO A 398 6.18 5.42 7.72
C PRO A 398 6.00 6.76 6.99
N ARG A 399 4.90 7.47 7.24
CA ARG A 399 4.65 8.83 6.74
C ARG A 399 5.39 9.88 7.59
N GLY A 400 6.70 9.78 7.67
CA GLY A 400 7.55 10.96 7.62
C GLY A 400 7.98 11.04 6.15
N SER A 401 7.69 12.15 5.47
CA SER A 401 7.95 12.29 4.03
C SER A 401 9.31 11.70 3.64
N ILE A 402 9.31 10.55 2.95
CA ILE A 402 10.26 10.40 1.85
C ILE A 402 9.84 11.53 0.93
N ASP A 403 10.46 12.71 1.11
CA ASP A 403 10.16 13.88 0.30
C ASP A 403 10.12 13.39 -1.13
N PHE A 404 9.04 13.69 -1.85
CA PHE A 404 8.98 13.36 -3.26
C PHE A 404 10.25 13.96 -3.86
N GLN A 405 11.16 13.09 -4.27
CA GLN A 405 12.42 13.56 -4.80
C GLN A 405 12.16 13.99 -6.23
N PRO A 406 12.78 15.09 -6.69
CA PRO A 406 12.73 15.41 -8.10
C PRO A 406 13.32 14.22 -8.88
N GLY A 407 12.61 13.83 -9.94
CA GLY A 407 13.16 13.00 -10.99
C GLY A 407 14.32 13.72 -11.69
N TYR A 408 15.06 12.97 -12.49
CA TYR A 408 16.19 13.47 -13.28
C TYR A 408 15.87 13.42 -14.77
N GLY A 409 16.45 14.35 -15.50
CA GLY A 409 16.56 14.31 -16.95
C GLY A 409 17.81 13.57 -17.41
N PHE A 410 17.84 13.24 -18.70
CA PHE A 410 19.00 12.66 -19.35
C PHE A 410 19.76 13.70 -20.16
N THR A 411 21.01 13.39 -20.46
CA THR A 411 21.80 14.13 -21.44
C THR A 411 21.88 13.36 -22.74
N MET A 412 22.11 14.06 -23.85
CA MET A 412 22.25 13.42 -25.15
C MET A 412 23.31 12.31 -25.21
N THR A 413 24.39 12.47 -24.42
CA THR A 413 25.54 11.56 -24.34
C THR A 413 25.30 10.33 -23.50
N GLN A 414 24.24 10.28 -22.70
CA GLN A 414 23.91 9.09 -21.91
C GLN A 414 23.16 8.07 -22.76
N VAL A 415 23.46 6.79 -22.56
CA VAL A 415 22.67 5.72 -23.17
C VAL A 415 21.37 5.55 -22.39
N ILE A 416 20.26 5.67 -23.10
CA ILE A 416 18.91 5.49 -22.56
C ILE A 416 18.37 4.16 -23.08
N VAL A 417 17.98 3.27 -22.16
CA VAL A 417 17.25 2.04 -22.50
C VAL A 417 15.75 2.33 -22.38
N SER A 418 15.05 2.22 -23.50
CA SER A 418 13.63 2.57 -23.62
C SER A 418 12.79 1.40 -24.10
N THR A 419 11.50 1.43 -23.80
CA THR A 419 10.54 0.45 -24.34
C THR A 419 9.16 1.07 -24.51
N THR A 420 8.37 0.50 -25.43
CA THR A 420 6.98 0.88 -25.64
C THR A 420 6.06 0.05 -24.77
N VAL A 421 5.11 0.73 -24.13
CA VAL A 421 4.10 0.12 -23.25
C VAL A 421 2.71 0.40 -23.81
N PHE A 422 2.00 -0.68 -24.07
CA PHE A 422 0.59 -0.71 -24.42
C PHE A 422 -0.25 -0.72 -23.13
N HIS A 423 -1.41 -0.08 -23.15
CA HIS A 423 -2.27 0.05 -21.96
C HIS A 423 -3.65 -0.58 -22.14
N TRP A 424 -4.02 -1.06 -23.33
CA TRP A 424 -5.38 -1.51 -23.64
C TRP A 424 -5.68 -2.95 -23.21
N PHE A 425 -5.35 -3.32 -21.98
CA PHE A 425 -5.69 -4.65 -21.48
C PHE A 425 -7.04 -4.59 -20.78
N THR A 426 -7.99 -5.35 -21.31
CA THR A 426 -9.26 -5.65 -20.64
C THR A 426 -9.50 -7.15 -20.69
N GLU A 427 -10.55 -7.62 -20.01
CA GLU A 427 -10.95 -9.03 -20.01
C GLU A 427 -11.32 -9.54 -21.42
N SER A 428 -11.88 -8.68 -22.29
CA SER A 428 -12.55 -9.11 -23.53
C SER A 428 -12.20 -8.32 -24.79
N ASP A 429 -11.40 -7.27 -24.68
CA ASP A 429 -10.97 -6.40 -25.79
C ASP A 429 -9.49 -6.02 -25.61
N GLY A 430 -8.87 -5.53 -26.68
CA GLY A 430 -7.44 -5.26 -26.75
C GLY A 430 -6.64 -6.46 -27.23
N ASN A 431 -5.39 -6.60 -26.74
CA ASN A 431 -4.52 -7.72 -27.13
C ASN A 431 -4.89 -8.98 -26.33
N LEU A 432 -5.37 -10.02 -27.00
CA LEU A 432 -6.00 -11.21 -26.40
C LEU A 432 -5.36 -12.55 -26.79
N PHE A 433 -4.65 -12.62 -27.91
CA PHE A 433 -4.25 -13.89 -28.55
C PHE A 433 -2.73 -14.03 -28.70
N GLY A 434 -1.96 -13.33 -27.87
CA GLY A 434 -0.52 -13.47 -27.79
C GLY A 434 -0.04 -14.90 -27.50
N PRO A 435 1.11 -15.30 -28.07
CA PRO A 435 1.66 -16.65 -27.91
C PRO A 435 2.34 -16.89 -26.57
N TRP A 436 2.63 -15.85 -25.77
CA TRP A 436 3.36 -15.97 -24.50
C TRP A 436 2.44 -15.62 -23.32
N PRO A 437 1.75 -16.61 -22.71
CA PRO A 437 0.81 -16.32 -21.64
C PRO A 437 1.54 -15.73 -20.43
N PRO A 438 1.08 -14.61 -19.85
CA PRO A 438 1.70 -14.07 -18.64
C PRO A 438 1.56 -15.06 -17.48
N ILE A 439 2.37 -14.87 -16.43
CA ILE A 439 2.24 -15.64 -15.19
C ILE A 439 0.79 -15.52 -14.66
N GLY A 440 0.16 -16.65 -14.36
CA GLY A 440 -1.25 -16.71 -13.94
C GLY A 440 -2.27 -16.65 -15.10
N GLY A 441 -1.81 -16.57 -16.35
CA GLY A 441 -2.63 -16.57 -17.56
C GLY A 441 -3.16 -15.19 -17.94
N ARG A 442 -3.61 -15.02 -19.19
CA ARG A 442 -4.02 -13.71 -19.76
C ARG A 442 -5.07 -12.95 -18.93
N SER A 443 -5.90 -13.65 -18.14
CA SER A 443 -6.88 -13.00 -17.25
C SER A 443 -6.27 -12.15 -16.13
N THR A 444 -4.98 -12.29 -15.82
CA THR A 444 -4.28 -11.43 -14.85
C THR A 444 -3.96 -10.04 -15.41
N TRP A 445 -4.06 -9.86 -16.73
CA TRP A 445 -3.84 -8.58 -17.40
C TRP A 445 -5.19 -7.86 -17.57
N ASP A 446 -5.65 -7.23 -16.49
CA ASP A 446 -6.96 -6.59 -16.42
C ASP A 446 -6.92 -5.07 -16.67
N GLY A 447 -5.72 -4.50 -16.86
CA GLY A 447 -5.54 -3.06 -17.04
C GLY A 447 -5.78 -2.23 -15.77
N SER A 448 -5.83 -2.88 -14.60
CA SER A 448 -5.97 -2.21 -13.31
C SER A 448 -4.68 -1.51 -12.86
N PRO A 449 -4.74 -0.59 -11.88
CA PRO A 449 -3.53 -0.03 -11.28
C PRO A 449 -2.60 -1.10 -10.70
N ASN A 450 -3.13 -2.15 -10.04
CA ASN A 450 -2.31 -3.22 -9.46
C ASN A 450 -1.53 -3.98 -10.54
N PHE A 451 -2.19 -4.32 -11.64
CA PHE A 451 -1.53 -4.89 -12.81
C PHE A 451 -0.39 -3.99 -13.31
N PHE A 452 -0.64 -2.69 -13.49
CA PHE A 452 0.38 -1.78 -13.98
C PHE A 452 1.53 -1.54 -12.99
N GLU A 453 1.29 -1.59 -11.68
CA GLU A 453 2.36 -1.52 -10.69
C GLU A 453 3.32 -2.70 -10.83
N GLU A 454 2.80 -3.93 -11.00
CA GLU A 454 3.64 -5.10 -11.27
C GLU A 454 4.43 -4.95 -12.57
N GLN A 455 3.80 -4.45 -13.64
CA GLN A 455 4.49 -4.22 -14.91
C GLN A 455 5.60 -3.17 -14.77
N ILE A 456 5.37 -2.06 -14.06
CA ILE A 456 6.38 -1.03 -13.83
C ILE A 456 7.54 -1.58 -12.99
N LYS A 457 7.25 -2.38 -11.95
CA LYS A 457 8.30 -3.05 -11.17
C LYS A 457 9.16 -3.98 -12.04
N GLN A 458 8.55 -4.75 -12.92
CA GLN A 458 9.27 -5.58 -13.89
C GLN A 458 10.11 -4.76 -14.87
N MET A 459 9.63 -3.60 -15.34
CA MET A 459 10.43 -2.68 -16.17
C MET A 459 11.66 -2.16 -15.42
N MET A 460 11.51 -1.85 -14.14
CA MET A 460 12.64 -1.48 -13.28
C MET A 460 13.62 -2.64 -13.11
N MET A 461 13.13 -3.88 -12.92
CA MET A 461 13.97 -5.09 -12.85
C MET A 461 14.75 -5.35 -14.14
N ALA A 462 14.24 -4.89 -15.28
CA ALA A 462 14.88 -4.97 -16.59
C ALA A 462 15.92 -3.85 -16.81
N ASN A 463 16.14 -2.94 -15.85
CA ASN A 463 16.96 -1.75 -16.03
C ASN A 463 16.49 -0.85 -17.18
N VAL A 464 15.16 -0.74 -17.40
CA VAL A 464 14.58 0.26 -18.32
C VAL A 464 14.71 1.65 -17.69
N ASP A 465 15.14 2.63 -18.47
CA ASP A 465 15.27 4.04 -18.08
C ASP A 465 14.04 4.86 -18.49
N ALA A 466 13.43 4.52 -19.64
CA ALA A 466 12.34 5.29 -20.23
C ALA A 466 11.17 4.44 -20.76
N ILE A 467 9.95 4.93 -20.53
CA ILE A 467 8.69 4.34 -21.00
C ILE A 467 8.07 5.24 -22.07
N TYR A 468 7.81 4.65 -23.23
CA TYR A 468 7.01 5.25 -24.30
C TYR A 468 5.58 4.73 -24.13
N LEU A 469 4.74 5.47 -23.39
CA LEU A 469 3.38 5.03 -23.08
C LEU A 469 2.43 5.47 -24.18
N HIS A 470 1.77 4.47 -24.74
CA HIS A 470 0.87 4.63 -25.87
C HIS A 470 -0.23 5.67 -25.66
N LEU A 471 -0.53 6.44 -26.69
CA LEU A 471 -1.55 7.49 -26.72
C LEU A 471 -2.56 7.19 -27.82
N ILE A 472 -3.72 6.67 -27.39
CA ILE A 472 -4.88 6.42 -28.24
C ILE A 472 -6.15 6.97 -27.58
N ASP A 473 -7.18 7.18 -28.38
CA ASP A 473 -8.50 7.69 -27.95
C ASP A 473 -9.47 6.57 -27.53
N LYS A 474 -8.99 5.33 -27.51
CA LYS A 474 -9.65 4.15 -26.91
C LYS A 474 -8.86 3.71 -25.66
N PHE A 475 -9.51 3.11 -24.67
CA PHE A 475 -8.86 2.59 -23.44
C PHE A 475 -8.21 3.66 -22.54
N GLU A 476 -8.74 4.89 -22.54
CA GLU A 476 -8.19 5.97 -21.72
C GLU A 476 -8.23 5.69 -20.22
N GLU A 477 -9.24 4.92 -19.75
CA GLU A 477 -9.35 4.52 -18.35
C GLU A 477 -8.16 3.65 -17.91
N GLN A 478 -7.69 2.75 -18.78
CA GLN A 478 -6.52 1.93 -18.50
C GLN A 478 -5.23 2.76 -18.53
N ARG A 479 -5.13 3.77 -19.41
CA ARG A 479 -4.00 4.72 -19.37
C ARG A 479 -3.98 5.52 -18.07
N ILE A 480 -5.15 5.98 -17.61
CA ILE A 480 -5.28 6.66 -16.31
C ILE A 480 -4.95 5.68 -15.17
N ALA A 481 -5.32 4.41 -15.26
CA ALA A 481 -4.94 3.38 -14.30
C ALA A 481 -3.41 3.19 -14.24
N PHE A 482 -2.73 3.18 -15.39
CA PHE A 482 -1.26 3.20 -15.46
C PHE A 482 -0.70 4.43 -14.72
N PHE A 483 -1.25 5.63 -14.95
CA PHE A 483 -0.76 6.83 -14.27
C PHE A 483 -0.99 6.82 -12.75
N ARG A 484 -2.06 6.15 -12.26
CA ARG A 484 -2.28 5.92 -10.82
C ARG A 484 -1.22 4.97 -10.25
N ALA A 485 -0.95 3.86 -10.92
CA ALA A 485 0.12 2.93 -10.55
C ALA A 485 1.50 3.64 -10.48
N TYR A 486 1.80 4.43 -11.50
CA TYR A 486 3.00 5.25 -11.57
C TYR A 486 3.12 6.22 -10.39
N ALA A 487 2.04 6.93 -10.06
CA ALA A 487 2.00 7.85 -8.92
C ALA A 487 2.17 7.14 -7.57
N ASN A 488 1.56 5.96 -7.41
CA ASN A 488 1.65 5.16 -6.18
C ASN A 488 3.10 4.70 -5.92
N LEU A 489 3.80 4.19 -6.93
CA LEU A 489 5.19 3.78 -6.80
C LEU A 489 6.11 4.95 -6.46
N ARG A 490 5.90 6.13 -7.09
CA ARG A 490 6.62 7.37 -6.74
C ARG A 490 6.43 7.74 -5.27
N LYS A 491 5.20 7.66 -4.76
CA LYS A 491 4.86 7.92 -3.34
C LYS A 491 5.55 6.96 -2.37
N GLN A 492 5.84 5.75 -2.84
CA GLN A 492 6.55 4.73 -2.06
C GLN A 492 8.09 4.86 -2.16
N GLY A 493 8.60 5.91 -2.82
CA GLY A 493 10.03 6.17 -2.96
C GLY A 493 10.72 5.41 -4.09
N TRP A 494 9.98 4.68 -4.94
CA TRP A 494 10.55 3.95 -6.07
C TRP A 494 11.07 4.92 -7.15
N ASP A 495 12.22 4.63 -7.76
CA ASP A 495 12.68 5.35 -8.96
C ASP A 495 12.09 4.71 -10.21
N VAL A 496 10.84 5.04 -10.50
CA VAL A 496 10.16 4.58 -11.71
C VAL A 496 10.83 5.14 -12.98
N PRO A 497 10.81 4.40 -14.11
CA PRO A 497 11.34 4.88 -15.39
C PRO A 497 10.67 6.19 -15.80
N LYS A 498 11.42 7.08 -16.46
CA LYS A 498 10.86 8.36 -16.92
C LYS A 498 9.91 8.12 -18.09
N ILE A 499 8.88 8.93 -18.24
CA ILE A 499 7.77 8.62 -19.14
C ILE A 499 7.52 9.73 -20.17
N CYS A 500 7.21 9.35 -21.40
CA CYS A 500 6.69 10.27 -22.42
C CYS A 500 5.51 9.67 -23.19
N PRO A 501 4.67 10.51 -23.81
CA PRO A 501 3.64 10.07 -24.73
C PRO A 501 4.23 9.42 -25.98
N TYR A 502 3.60 8.33 -26.40
CA TYR A 502 3.86 7.65 -27.66
C TYR A 502 2.63 7.71 -28.56
N LEU A 503 2.65 8.65 -29.51
CA LEU A 503 1.54 8.85 -30.44
C LEU A 503 1.63 7.88 -31.62
N ASP A 504 0.74 6.89 -31.61
CA ASP A 504 0.65 5.86 -32.63
C ASP A 504 -0.70 5.98 -33.37
N PRO A 505 -0.73 5.83 -34.71
CA PRO A 505 -1.94 5.81 -35.52
C PRO A 505 -2.95 4.68 -35.19
N PHE A 506 -2.62 3.64 -34.43
CA PHE A 506 -3.54 2.54 -34.10
C PHE A 506 -4.65 2.96 -33.12
N GLY A 507 -5.77 3.42 -33.67
CA GLY A 507 -6.89 4.05 -32.95
C GLY A 507 -7.27 5.38 -33.60
N LEU A 508 -6.31 5.98 -34.30
CA LEU A 508 -6.44 7.15 -35.16
C LEU A 508 -6.52 6.78 -36.65
N TRP A 509 -7.08 5.61 -37.00
CA TRP A 509 -7.63 5.31 -38.34
C TRP A 509 -8.86 6.19 -38.63
N ARG A 510 -8.78 7.47 -38.25
CA ARG A 510 -9.75 8.53 -38.50
C ARG A 510 -9.51 8.98 -39.93
N ASP A 511 -10.36 8.52 -40.82
CA ASP A 511 -10.62 9.25 -42.05
C ASP A 511 -11.33 10.56 -41.66
N PRO A 512 -10.79 11.75 -41.97
CA PRO A 512 -9.55 12.02 -42.72
C PRO A 512 -8.30 12.26 -41.85
N ASN A 513 -7.12 11.98 -42.44
CA ASN A 513 -5.79 12.30 -41.93
C ASN A 513 -5.68 13.75 -41.40
N ILE A 514 -4.80 13.97 -40.42
CA ILE A 514 -4.57 15.32 -39.85
C ILE A 514 -3.76 16.16 -40.85
N ASP A 515 -4.36 17.19 -41.44
CA ASP A 515 -3.65 18.12 -42.33
C ASP A 515 -2.88 19.19 -41.55
N VAL A 516 -1.63 18.89 -41.19
CA VAL A 516 -0.75 19.79 -40.43
C VAL A 516 -0.21 20.97 -41.27
N GLY A 517 -0.64 21.11 -42.53
CA GLY A 517 -0.47 22.34 -43.31
C GLY A 517 -1.45 23.45 -42.89
N THR A 518 -2.49 23.12 -42.12
CA THR A 518 -3.48 24.08 -41.61
C THR A 518 -3.34 24.27 -40.10
N ASP A 519 -3.70 25.45 -39.58
CA ASP A 519 -3.69 25.68 -38.12
C ASP A 519 -4.60 24.70 -37.37
N ILE A 520 -5.75 24.33 -37.93
CA ILE A 520 -6.68 23.35 -37.35
C ILE A 520 -6.00 21.98 -37.23
N GLY A 521 -5.25 21.53 -38.24
CA GLY A 521 -4.54 20.26 -38.15
C GLY A 521 -3.39 20.30 -37.15
N LYS A 522 -2.66 21.42 -37.09
CA LYS A 522 -1.62 21.63 -36.07
C LYS A 522 -2.19 21.60 -34.65
N ASP A 523 -3.34 22.25 -34.43
CA ASP A 523 -4.08 22.23 -33.17
C ASP A 523 -4.51 20.80 -32.81
N ARG A 524 -5.06 20.05 -33.77
CA ARG A 524 -5.48 18.65 -33.57
C ARG A 524 -4.31 17.75 -33.20
N PHE A 525 -3.16 17.90 -33.86
CA PHE A 525 -1.96 17.14 -33.54
C PHE A 525 -1.47 17.43 -32.11
N ALA A 526 -1.39 18.71 -31.74
CA ALA A 526 -1.00 19.12 -30.39
C ALA A 526 -2.01 18.66 -29.32
N ALA A 527 -3.31 18.66 -29.64
CA ALA A 527 -4.37 18.27 -28.71
C ALA A 527 -4.25 16.83 -28.22
N GLU A 528 -3.71 15.91 -29.03
CA GLU A 528 -3.47 14.53 -28.61
C GLU A 528 -2.45 14.48 -27.45
N TYR A 529 -1.31 15.18 -27.60
CA TYR A 529 -0.31 15.29 -26.53
C TYR A 529 -0.86 16.02 -25.30
N ILE A 530 -1.61 17.11 -25.50
CA ILE A 530 -2.26 17.85 -24.40
C ILE A 530 -3.20 16.93 -23.61
N ARG A 531 -3.98 16.09 -24.32
CA ARG A 531 -4.88 15.10 -23.68
C ARG A 531 -4.10 14.13 -22.81
N TRP A 532 -2.97 13.60 -23.31
CA TRP A 532 -2.13 12.69 -22.56
C TRP A 532 -1.57 13.32 -21.27
N TYR A 533 -1.02 14.54 -21.36
CA TYR A 533 -0.45 15.22 -20.19
C TYR A 533 -1.52 15.61 -19.17
N ASN A 534 -2.70 16.07 -19.61
CA ASN A 534 -3.82 16.35 -18.71
C ASN A 534 -4.24 15.09 -17.94
N GLN A 535 -4.26 13.92 -18.59
CA GLN A 535 -4.53 12.65 -17.91
C GLN A 535 -3.42 12.28 -16.93
N TYR A 536 -2.15 12.47 -17.29
CA TYR A 536 -1.00 12.25 -16.39
C TYR A 536 -1.12 13.10 -15.11
N PHE A 537 -1.33 14.40 -15.24
CA PHE A 537 -1.44 15.32 -14.11
C PHE A 537 -2.74 15.16 -13.30
N SER A 538 -3.78 14.56 -13.88
CA SER A 538 -5.01 14.23 -13.14
C SER A 538 -4.79 13.23 -12.00
N THR A 539 -3.73 12.42 -12.07
CA THR A 539 -3.37 11.43 -11.04
C THR A 539 -2.02 11.72 -10.37
N ASN A 540 -1.17 12.52 -11.01
CA ASN A 540 0.14 12.96 -10.52
C ASN A 540 0.07 14.47 -10.21
N SER A 541 -0.61 14.84 -9.14
CA SER A 541 -0.87 16.24 -8.77
C SER A 541 0.19 16.84 -7.83
N ASP A 542 1.27 16.11 -7.55
CA ASP A 542 2.36 16.56 -6.69
C ASP A 542 3.34 17.45 -7.46
N ASP A 543 4.04 18.35 -6.76
CA ASP A 543 4.95 19.33 -7.39
C ASP A 543 6.15 18.68 -8.09
N GLN A 544 6.43 17.40 -7.84
CA GLN A 544 7.50 16.68 -8.49
C GLN A 544 7.04 15.95 -9.76
N ALA A 545 5.74 15.89 -10.06
CA ALA A 545 5.22 15.14 -11.20
C ALA A 545 5.93 15.48 -12.52
N ALA A 546 6.10 16.77 -12.81
CA ALA A 546 6.76 17.22 -14.04
C ALA A 546 8.23 16.75 -14.15
N SER A 547 8.92 16.50 -13.04
CA SER A 547 10.32 16.04 -13.03
C SER A 547 10.48 14.56 -13.40
N TYR A 548 9.38 13.79 -13.44
CA TYR A 548 9.37 12.39 -13.86
C TYR A 548 9.02 12.20 -15.34
N LEU A 549 8.69 13.28 -16.04
CA LEU A 549 8.56 13.28 -17.49
C LEU A 549 9.95 13.12 -18.12
N LEU A 550 10.02 12.35 -19.20
CA LEU A 550 11.28 12.15 -19.91
C LEU A 550 11.75 13.47 -20.52
N THR A 551 12.98 13.83 -20.20
CA THR A 551 13.66 15.01 -20.74
C THR A 551 15.06 14.66 -21.20
N ILE A 552 15.51 15.28 -22.29
CA ILE A 552 16.86 15.14 -22.81
C ILE A 552 17.44 16.54 -23.04
N ASP A 553 18.57 16.82 -22.38
CA ASP A 553 19.16 18.16 -22.28
C ASP A 553 18.14 19.22 -21.84
N GLY A 554 17.29 18.85 -20.87
CA GLY A 554 16.22 19.70 -20.32
C GLY A 554 14.95 19.79 -21.17
N ARG A 555 15.00 19.41 -22.46
CA ARG A 555 13.86 19.47 -23.38
C ARG A 555 12.88 18.32 -23.16
N LEU A 556 11.58 18.62 -23.18
CA LEU A 556 10.52 17.63 -22.98
C LEU A 556 10.44 16.66 -24.16
N VAL A 557 10.52 15.35 -23.90
CA VAL A 557 10.46 14.33 -24.96
C VAL A 557 9.03 14.03 -25.37
N LEU A 558 8.81 13.97 -26.70
CA LEU A 558 7.61 13.49 -27.35
C LEU A 558 7.99 12.38 -28.33
N SER A 559 7.17 11.34 -28.43
CA SER A 559 7.41 10.24 -29.36
C SER A 559 6.20 10.01 -30.28
N THR A 560 6.46 9.54 -31.50
CA THR A 560 5.42 9.16 -32.47
C THR A 560 5.87 8.00 -33.35
N TRP A 561 4.90 7.28 -33.89
CA TRP A 561 5.11 6.23 -34.89
C TRP A 561 4.40 6.57 -36.20
N TRP A 562 5.09 6.33 -37.31
CA TRP A 562 4.53 6.40 -38.67
C TRP A 562 3.74 7.70 -38.97
N VAL A 563 4.32 8.86 -38.64
CA VAL A 563 3.64 10.16 -38.79
C VAL A 563 3.07 10.42 -40.19
N LYS A 564 3.71 9.89 -41.25
CA LYS A 564 3.23 9.97 -42.64
C LYS A 564 1.81 9.42 -42.82
N HIS A 565 1.48 8.37 -42.09
CA HIS A 565 0.18 7.72 -42.15
C HIS A 565 -0.85 8.45 -41.27
N LEU A 566 -0.39 9.18 -40.26
CA LEU A 566 -1.23 9.99 -39.38
C LEU A 566 -1.57 11.37 -39.98
N CYS A 567 -0.61 11.99 -40.68
CA CYS A 567 -0.66 13.40 -41.07
C CYS A 567 -0.41 13.63 -42.56
N GLY A 568 -1.15 14.57 -43.15
CA GLY A 568 -0.83 15.18 -44.44
C GLY A 568 0.03 16.44 -44.28
N GLN A 569 0.79 16.81 -45.32
CA GLN A 569 1.60 18.05 -45.35
C GLN A 569 2.65 18.17 -44.23
N VAL A 570 3.24 17.06 -43.76
CA VAL A 570 4.21 17.03 -42.62
C VAL A 570 5.40 17.99 -42.77
N GLN A 571 5.79 18.33 -44.00
CA GLN A 571 6.88 19.29 -44.27
C GLN A 571 6.50 20.75 -43.93
N GLN A 572 5.21 21.07 -43.80
CA GLN A 572 4.71 22.39 -43.41
C GLN A 572 4.55 22.55 -41.89
N PHE A 573 4.87 21.51 -41.13
CA PHE A 573 4.77 21.51 -39.68
C PHE A 573 6.14 21.72 -39.04
N SER A 574 6.28 22.81 -38.28
CA SER A 574 7.53 23.17 -37.63
C SER A 574 7.55 22.77 -36.15
N ARG A 575 8.76 22.72 -35.56
CA ARG A 575 8.93 22.54 -34.11
C ARG A 575 8.18 23.61 -33.32
N GLU A 576 8.24 24.86 -33.78
CA GLU A 576 7.61 26.00 -33.12
C GLU A 576 6.08 25.89 -33.13
N ASP A 577 5.51 25.38 -34.23
CA ASP A 577 4.05 25.16 -34.30
C ASP A 577 3.55 24.25 -33.18
N LEU A 578 4.30 23.18 -32.87
CA LEU A 578 3.95 22.25 -31.80
C LEU A 578 4.33 22.79 -30.42
N ALA A 579 5.56 23.30 -30.26
CA ALA A 579 6.08 23.77 -28.98
C ALA A 579 5.25 24.93 -28.42
N SER A 580 4.87 25.91 -29.25
CA SER A 580 4.05 27.06 -28.82
C SER A 580 2.67 26.62 -28.32
N ARG A 581 2.03 25.67 -29.01
CA ARG A 581 0.72 25.10 -28.62
C ARG A 581 0.80 24.35 -27.29
N LEU A 582 1.84 23.54 -27.11
CA LEU A 582 2.08 22.84 -25.84
C LEU A 582 2.39 23.81 -24.71
N CYS A 583 3.26 24.79 -24.95
CA CYS A 583 3.61 25.81 -23.95
C CYS A 583 2.40 26.64 -23.53
N ALA A 584 1.54 27.02 -24.48
CA ALA A 584 0.30 27.75 -24.19
C ALA A 584 -0.67 26.94 -23.32
N ALA A 585 -0.77 25.63 -23.55
CA ALA A 585 -1.70 24.77 -22.82
C ALA A 585 -1.15 24.27 -21.46
N LEU A 586 0.15 23.98 -21.38
CA LEU A 586 0.75 23.20 -20.31
C LEU A 586 1.97 23.87 -19.64
N GLY A 587 2.43 25.03 -20.11
CA GLY A 587 3.69 25.64 -19.64
C GLY A 587 3.72 25.95 -18.14
N ALA A 588 2.57 26.18 -17.51
CA ALA A 588 2.47 26.35 -16.06
C ALA A 588 2.69 25.04 -15.28
N GLN A 589 2.32 23.89 -15.85
CA GLN A 589 2.46 22.57 -15.24
C GLN A 589 3.77 21.88 -15.61
N ILE A 590 4.32 22.19 -16.79
CA ILE A 590 5.56 21.60 -17.33
C ILE A 590 6.57 22.73 -17.62
N PRO A 591 7.33 23.18 -16.61
CA PRO A 591 8.34 24.23 -16.79
C PRO A 591 9.37 23.93 -17.90
N GLN A 592 9.65 22.64 -18.15
CA GLN A 592 10.62 22.18 -19.15
C GLN A 592 10.24 22.58 -20.58
N LEU A 593 8.95 22.84 -20.87
CA LEU A 593 8.52 23.38 -22.16
C LEU A 593 9.17 24.73 -22.48
N GLY A 594 9.56 25.51 -21.46
CA GLY A 594 10.32 26.75 -21.65
C GLY A 594 11.72 26.55 -22.24
N THR A 595 12.27 25.33 -22.18
CA THR A 595 13.54 24.96 -22.83
C THR A 595 13.35 24.32 -24.20
N GLY A 596 12.10 24.02 -24.58
CA GLY A 596 11.71 23.41 -25.85
C GLY A 596 11.36 21.93 -25.75
N ILE A 597 11.06 21.35 -26.91
CA ILE A 597 10.67 19.94 -27.07
C ILE A 597 11.78 19.14 -27.75
N TYR A 598 11.79 17.84 -27.51
CA TYR A 598 12.67 16.83 -28.11
C TYR A 598 11.82 15.77 -28.80
N MET A 599 11.96 15.59 -30.12
CA MET A 599 11.05 14.78 -30.92
C MET A 599 11.70 13.47 -31.36
N ILE A 600 11.11 12.35 -30.94
CA ILE A 600 11.47 11.00 -31.36
C ILE A 600 10.43 10.52 -32.38
N THR A 601 10.90 10.03 -33.54
CA THR A 601 10.02 9.48 -34.59
C THR A 601 10.46 8.06 -35.00
N ALA A 602 9.68 7.42 -35.87
CA ALA A 602 10.01 6.12 -36.42
C ALA A 602 10.97 6.25 -37.62
N ALA A 603 12.01 5.42 -37.64
CA ALA A 603 12.91 5.26 -38.78
C ALA A 603 12.24 4.48 -39.93
N LEU A 604 12.89 4.48 -41.10
CA LEU A 604 12.53 3.70 -42.29
C LEU A 604 11.23 4.12 -43.02
N VAL A 605 10.57 5.21 -42.59
CA VAL A 605 9.35 5.73 -43.23
C VAL A 605 9.47 7.23 -43.49
N ASP A 606 9.40 7.64 -44.75
CA ASP A 606 9.46 9.05 -45.18
C ASP A 606 8.27 9.42 -46.11
N PRO A 607 7.83 10.70 -46.17
CA PRO A 607 8.36 11.83 -45.42
C PRO A 607 7.94 11.79 -43.95
N ASP A 608 8.83 12.27 -43.10
CA ASP A 608 8.64 12.37 -41.65
C ASP A 608 8.71 13.86 -41.21
N LEU A 609 8.55 14.14 -39.91
CA LEU A 609 8.64 15.48 -39.36
C LEU A 609 10.01 16.10 -39.66
N PRO A 610 10.08 17.35 -40.18
CA PRO A 610 11.35 17.98 -40.55
C PRO A 610 12.21 18.37 -39.33
N PHE A 611 11.72 18.13 -38.12
CA PHE A 611 12.36 18.47 -36.86
C PHE A 611 12.53 17.26 -35.92
N SER A 612 12.54 16.02 -36.43
CA SER A 612 12.87 14.85 -35.61
C SER A 612 14.31 14.95 -35.09
N ASP A 613 14.49 14.95 -33.77
CA ASP A 613 15.81 14.91 -33.12
C ASP A 613 16.40 13.49 -33.20
N GLU A 614 15.55 12.47 -32.97
CA GLU A 614 15.89 11.05 -32.96
C GLU A 614 14.95 10.23 -33.85
N ARG A 615 15.48 9.14 -34.40
CA ARG A 615 14.69 8.10 -35.08
C ARG A 615 15.02 6.72 -34.52
N HIS A 616 13.98 5.96 -34.19
CA HIS A 616 14.13 4.55 -33.78
C HIS A 616 13.47 3.62 -34.79
N ILE A 617 14.06 2.45 -35.00
CA ILE A 617 13.34 1.37 -35.68
C ILE A 617 12.37 0.78 -34.68
N MET A 618 11.07 0.87 -34.98
CA MET A 618 9.99 0.43 -34.13
C MET A 618 9.02 -0.43 -34.94
N PHE A 619 8.59 -1.52 -34.34
CA PHE A 619 7.69 -2.56 -34.85
C PHE A 619 8.21 -3.16 -36.15
N SER A 620 9.47 -3.63 -36.13
CA SER A 620 10.10 -4.24 -37.31
C SER A 620 9.61 -5.66 -37.53
N GLY A 621 9.43 -6.45 -36.46
CA GLY A 621 8.90 -7.81 -36.51
C GLY A 621 9.75 -8.89 -37.22
N TYR A 622 10.88 -8.54 -37.87
CA TYR A 622 11.67 -9.50 -38.68
C TYR A 622 13.18 -9.56 -38.38
N SER A 623 13.70 -8.87 -37.36
CA SER A 623 15.13 -8.95 -37.00
C SER A 623 15.39 -8.65 -35.53
N TYR A 624 16.19 -9.47 -34.85
CA TYR A 624 16.48 -9.33 -33.42
C TYR A 624 17.27 -8.07 -33.04
N ALA A 625 18.12 -7.57 -33.94
CA ALA A 625 18.93 -6.38 -33.70
C ALA A 625 19.07 -5.56 -34.99
N ILE A 626 18.79 -4.27 -34.93
CA ILE A 626 19.00 -3.35 -36.05
C ILE A 626 19.53 -2.02 -35.51
N GLN A 627 20.62 -1.53 -36.11
CA GLN A 627 21.13 -0.18 -35.85
C GLN A 627 20.50 0.82 -36.82
N CYS A 628 20.13 1.98 -36.29
CA CYS A 628 19.76 3.16 -37.05
C CYS A 628 20.67 4.32 -36.66
N VAL A 629 21.06 5.15 -37.62
CA VAL A 629 21.79 6.39 -37.39
C VAL A 629 20.96 7.55 -37.92
N HIS A 630 20.68 8.53 -37.06
CA HIS A 630 19.96 9.75 -37.42
C HIS A 630 20.55 10.92 -36.64
N ASN A 631 20.89 12.02 -37.31
CA ASN A 631 21.60 13.16 -36.72
C ASN A 631 22.83 12.74 -35.89
N ASP A 632 23.65 11.82 -36.44
CA ASP A 632 24.82 11.21 -35.78
C ASP A 632 24.53 10.41 -34.49
N LEU A 633 23.25 10.16 -34.18
CA LEU A 633 22.83 9.34 -33.04
C LEU A 633 22.64 7.88 -33.47
N HIS A 634 23.46 7.02 -32.89
CA HIS A 634 23.38 5.58 -33.07
C HIS A 634 22.36 4.96 -32.10
N SER A 635 21.22 4.53 -32.64
CA SER A 635 20.14 3.86 -31.92
C SER A 635 20.09 2.38 -32.29
N TRP A 636 19.96 1.51 -31.29
CA TRP A 636 19.77 0.08 -31.47
C TRP A 636 18.34 -0.32 -31.16
N HIS A 637 17.65 -0.91 -32.13
CA HIS A 637 16.44 -1.67 -31.92
C HIS A 637 16.82 -3.11 -31.54
N LEU A 638 16.25 -3.63 -30.46
CA LEU A 638 16.39 -5.02 -30.02
C LEU A 638 15.00 -5.63 -29.80
N GLN A 639 14.78 -6.85 -30.29
CA GLN A 639 13.54 -7.60 -30.02
C GLN A 639 13.83 -9.06 -29.66
N PRO A 640 13.04 -9.67 -28.75
CA PRO A 640 13.27 -11.04 -28.30
C PRO A 640 12.81 -12.08 -29.33
N GLY A 641 11.90 -11.69 -30.21
CA GLY A 641 11.18 -12.52 -31.17
C GLY A 641 9.88 -11.84 -31.56
N TYR A 642 9.13 -12.46 -32.45
CA TYR A 642 7.88 -11.93 -32.99
C TYR A 642 7.00 -13.11 -33.43
N TRP A 643 5.71 -13.09 -33.12
CA TRP A 643 4.81 -14.18 -33.47
C TRP A 643 3.34 -13.74 -33.47
N ASP A 644 2.81 -13.43 -34.66
CA ASP A 644 1.43 -12.93 -34.86
C ASP A 644 0.46 -13.94 -35.51
N GLN A 645 0.90 -15.19 -35.70
CA GLN A 645 0.13 -16.22 -36.40
C GLN A 645 -1.15 -16.64 -35.65
N ASN A 646 -1.25 -16.31 -34.36
CA ASN A 646 -2.49 -16.46 -33.59
C ASN A 646 -3.59 -15.48 -34.03
N ILE A 647 -3.25 -14.38 -34.70
CA ILE A 647 -4.22 -13.38 -35.17
C ILE A 647 -4.21 -13.22 -36.70
N ARG A 648 -3.08 -13.43 -37.39
CA ARG A 648 -2.95 -13.25 -38.86
C ARG A 648 -2.76 -14.57 -39.61
N SER A 649 -3.23 -14.63 -40.86
CA SER A 649 -3.07 -15.79 -41.75
C SER A 649 -2.92 -15.34 -43.22
N PRO A 650 -1.74 -15.50 -43.87
CA PRO A 650 -0.50 -15.96 -43.24
C PRO A 650 0.00 -14.92 -42.23
N GLY A 651 0.49 -15.39 -41.09
CA GLY A 651 1.27 -14.58 -40.15
C GLY A 651 2.76 -14.96 -40.19
N TYR A 652 3.57 -14.33 -39.35
CA TYR A 652 5.01 -14.49 -39.27
C TYR A 652 5.47 -14.99 -37.89
N LEU A 653 6.59 -15.71 -37.86
CA LEU A 653 7.27 -16.19 -36.64
C LEU A 653 8.77 -15.94 -36.75
N LEU A 654 9.28 -15.11 -35.84
CA LEU A 654 10.68 -14.90 -35.51
C LEU A 654 10.94 -15.54 -34.13
N PRO A 655 11.59 -16.70 -34.06
CA PRO A 655 11.64 -17.50 -32.84
C PRO A 655 12.49 -16.90 -31.72
N ARG A 656 12.02 -17.05 -30.49
CA ARG A 656 12.75 -16.77 -29.25
C ARG A 656 13.88 -17.77 -28.99
N ASP A 657 13.71 -19.03 -29.41
CA ASP A 657 14.69 -20.12 -29.28
C ASP A 657 15.26 -20.23 -27.84
N GLY A 658 14.36 -20.17 -26.86
CA GLY A 658 14.70 -20.23 -25.44
C GLY A 658 15.64 -19.12 -24.96
N GLY A 659 15.54 -17.94 -25.58
CA GLY A 659 16.28 -16.71 -25.24
C GLY A 659 17.61 -16.56 -25.96
N VAL A 660 18.04 -17.55 -26.75
CA VAL A 660 19.35 -17.52 -27.44
C VAL A 660 19.46 -16.32 -28.37
N ASN A 661 18.41 -16.06 -29.17
CA ASN A 661 18.44 -14.99 -30.16
C ASN A 661 18.49 -13.61 -29.51
N TYR A 662 17.76 -13.42 -28.41
CA TYR A 662 17.74 -12.13 -27.70
C TYR A 662 19.04 -11.82 -26.98
N ARG A 663 19.66 -12.82 -26.33
CA ARG A 663 21.01 -12.66 -25.74
C ARG A 663 22.02 -12.23 -26.79
N ARG A 664 22.00 -12.86 -27.97
CA ARG A 664 22.88 -12.50 -29.09
C ARG A 664 22.62 -11.08 -29.61
N ALA A 665 21.37 -10.64 -29.64
CA ALA A 665 21.02 -9.27 -30.01
C ALA A 665 21.67 -8.25 -29.06
N TRP A 666 21.60 -8.51 -27.75
CA TRP A 666 22.27 -7.69 -26.74
C TRP A 666 23.80 -7.74 -26.84
N GLU A 667 24.38 -8.91 -27.14
CA GLU A 667 25.83 -9.02 -27.37
C GLU A 667 26.31 -8.11 -28.50
N ILE A 668 25.55 -8.03 -29.61
CA ILE A 668 25.86 -7.16 -30.75
C ILE A 668 25.83 -5.69 -30.33
N ALA A 669 24.76 -5.25 -29.65
CA ALA A 669 24.65 -3.87 -29.19
C ALA A 669 25.78 -3.51 -28.21
N CYS A 670 26.06 -4.38 -27.24
CA CYS A 670 27.12 -4.14 -26.26
C CYS A 670 28.52 -4.14 -26.87
N ALA A 671 28.78 -4.99 -27.88
CA ALA A 671 30.04 -4.99 -28.62
C ALA A 671 30.27 -3.70 -29.44
N SER A 672 29.23 -2.88 -29.59
CA SER A 672 29.26 -1.62 -30.34
C SER A 672 29.58 -0.40 -29.47
N VAL A 673 29.74 -0.55 -28.15
CA VAL A 673 30.18 0.53 -27.25
C VAL A 673 31.59 1.02 -27.68
N PRO A 674 31.87 2.34 -27.72
CA PRO A 674 31.06 3.46 -27.23
C PRO A 674 30.06 4.04 -28.24
N TYR A 675 29.88 3.46 -29.43
CA TYR A 675 28.97 3.95 -30.49
C TYR A 675 27.50 3.53 -30.28
N VAL A 676 27.05 3.52 -29.03
CA VAL A 676 25.67 3.26 -28.64
C VAL A 676 25.18 4.50 -27.91
N HIS A 677 24.12 5.13 -28.40
CA HIS A 677 23.51 6.30 -27.75
C HIS A 677 22.11 5.99 -27.25
N ARG A 678 21.38 5.08 -27.92
CA ARG A 678 20.03 4.66 -27.53
C ARG A 678 19.88 3.17 -27.71
N VAL A 679 19.12 2.55 -26.82
CA VAL A 679 18.62 1.20 -27.01
C VAL A 679 17.10 1.24 -26.85
N TYR A 680 16.40 0.83 -27.90
CA TYR A 680 14.96 0.64 -27.90
C TYR A 680 14.67 -0.87 -27.88
N VAL A 681 14.07 -1.32 -26.78
CA VAL A 681 13.63 -2.70 -26.60
C VAL A 681 12.19 -2.83 -27.04
N GLU A 682 11.99 -3.58 -28.11
CA GLU A 682 10.69 -3.88 -28.69
C GLU A 682 10.20 -5.26 -28.22
N SER A 683 9.10 -5.34 -27.49
CA SER A 683 8.37 -4.26 -26.79
C SER A 683 8.26 -4.63 -25.32
N TRP A 684 7.62 -3.81 -24.50
CA TRP A 684 7.31 -4.27 -23.15
C TRP A 684 6.26 -5.37 -23.21
N ASN A 685 5.12 -5.09 -23.84
CA ASN A 685 3.91 -5.90 -23.74
C ASN A 685 3.02 -5.89 -24.98
N GLU A 686 3.57 -5.79 -26.19
CA GLU A 686 2.79 -6.05 -27.41
C GLU A 686 2.46 -7.54 -27.50
N TYR A 687 1.36 -7.90 -26.85
CA TYR A 687 0.99 -9.27 -26.53
C TYR A 687 0.62 -10.05 -27.80
N ASP A 688 -0.21 -9.49 -28.68
CA ASP A 688 -0.75 -10.19 -29.84
C ASP A 688 0.33 -10.50 -30.90
N GLU A 689 1.35 -9.65 -31.00
CA GLU A 689 2.50 -9.88 -31.88
C GLU A 689 3.62 -10.65 -31.18
N GLY A 690 3.47 -11.00 -29.90
CA GLY A 690 4.41 -11.84 -29.17
C GLY A 690 5.81 -11.25 -28.99
N SER A 691 5.99 -9.93 -29.14
CA SER A 691 7.28 -9.25 -29.00
C SER A 691 7.59 -8.77 -27.57
N GLY A 692 6.60 -8.83 -26.65
CA GLY A 692 6.76 -8.33 -25.29
C GLY A 692 7.80 -9.10 -24.43
N ILE A 693 8.63 -8.40 -23.66
CA ILE A 693 9.64 -8.99 -22.77
C ILE A 693 9.15 -9.30 -21.34
N TYR A 694 7.89 -8.98 -21.03
CA TYR A 694 7.24 -9.24 -19.73
C TYR A 694 7.41 -10.69 -19.23
N ALA A 695 7.23 -10.89 -17.92
CA ALA A 695 7.31 -12.21 -17.31
C ALA A 695 6.19 -13.14 -17.81
N SER A 696 6.56 -14.31 -18.33
CA SER A 696 5.64 -15.24 -19.00
C SER A 696 5.76 -16.65 -18.42
N ASP A 697 4.69 -17.43 -18.54
CA ASP A 697 4.70 -18.86 -18.26
C ASP A 697 5.71 -19.58 -19.17
N PRO A 698 6.74 -20.25 -18.61
CA PRO A 698 7.75 -20.94 -19.40
C PRO A 698 7.31 -22.31 -19.94
N ASP A 699 6.14 -22.83 -19.56
CA ASP A 699 5.73 -24.21 -19.85
C ASP A 699 5.29 -24.45 -21.28
N GLY A 700 4.96 -23.39 -22.02
CA GLY A 700 4.78 -23.46 -23.47
C GLY A 700 3.93 -22.33 -24.04
N PRO A 701 4.04 -22.04 -25.35
CA PRO A 701 3.30 -20.97 -25.97
C PRO A 701 1.82 -21.32 -26.15
N TYR A 702 0.96 -20.30 -26.11
CA TYR A 702 -0.39 -20.41 -26.64
C TYR A 702 -0.35 -20.47 -28.17
N VAL A 703 -0.97 -21.52 -28.73
CA VAL A 703 -1.09 -21.71 -30.18
C VAL A 703 -2.56 -21.87 -30.55
N HIS A 704 -3.07 -20.95 -31.36
CA HIS A 704 -4.46 -20.93 -31.76
C HIS A 704 -4.78 -22.18 -32.62
N PRO A 705 -5.68 -23.07 -32.17
CA PRO A 705 -5.83 -24.41 -32.72
C PRO A 705 -6.24 -24.44 -34.20
N ASN A 706 -6.94 -23.39 -34.65
CA ASN A 706 -7.47 -23.31 -36.01
C ASN A 706 -6.66 -22.41 -36.95
N LYS A 707 -5.50 -21.88 -36.55
CA LYS A 707 -4.70 -20.96 -37.39
C LYS A 707 -3.34 -21.51 -37.80
N HIS A 708 -2.60 -22.17 -36.91
CA HIS A 708 -1.28 -22.75 -37.24
C HIS A 708 -0.86 -23.84 -36.24
N THR A 709 0.24 -24.53 -36.55
CA THR A 709 0.83 -25.58 -35.72
C THR A 709 2.28 -25.30 -35.31
N ASN A 710 2.83 -24.12 -35.63
CA ASN A 710 4.19 -23.72 -35.25
C ASN A 710 4.37 -23.74 -33.71
N ARG A 711 5.63 -23.90 -33.30
CA ARG A 711 6.08 -23.99 -31.90
C ARG A 711 7.37 -23.21 -31.73
N ASP A 712 7.59 -22.76 -30.51
CA ASP A 712 8.81 -22.06 -30.08
C ASP A 712 8.95 -22.21 -28.56
N VAL A 713 10.10 -21.84 -28.02
CA VAL A 713 10.44 -21.99 -26.60
C VAL A 713 10.70 -20.62 -26.00
N PHE A 714 9.97 -20.29 -24.92
CA PHE A 714 10.16 -19.02 -24.22
C PHE A 714 11.53 -18.96 -23.54
N SER A 715 11.88 -19.95 -22.71
CA SER A 715 13.17 -20.03 -22.01
C SER A 715 13.68 -21.47 -21.93
N ASN A 716 14.95 -21.69 -22.28
CA ASN A 716 15.59 -23.01 -22.17
C ASN A 716 15.84 -23.46 -20.72
N THR A 717 15.79 -22.52 -19.76
CA THR A 717 16.01 -22.78 -18.33
C THR A 717 14.71 -22.82 -17.54
N ARG A 718 13.56 -22.69 -18.23
CA ARG A 718 12.25 -22.47 -17.62
C ARG A 718 12.20 -21.24 -16.71
N ASN A 719 13.01 -20.21 -17.01
CA ASN A 719 12.95 -18.94 -16.31
C ASN A 719 11.82 -18.06 -16.88
N ALA A 720 10.79 -17.79 -16.08
CA ALA A 720 9.70 -16.91 -16.44
C ALA A 720 10.13 -15.45 -16.71
N TYR A 721 11.30 -15.03 -16.20
CA TYR A 721 11.86 -13.69 -16.29
C TYR A 721 13.02 -13.58 -17.27
N GLU A 722 13.25 -14.59 -18.12
CA GLU A 722 14.39 -14.69 -19.05
C GLU A 722 14.74 -13.39 -19.79
N TYR A 723 13.74 -12.72 -20.35
CA TYR A 723 13.94 -11.53 -21.16
C TYR A 723 14.11 -10.25 -20.34
N ILE A 724 13.52 -10.20 -19.15
CA ILE A 724 13.77 -9.14 -18.15
C ILE A 724 15.22 -9.23 -17.68
N ASP A 725 15.68 -10.43 -17.34
CA ASP A 725 17.05 -10.71 -16.88
C ASP A 725 18.08 -10.39 -17.96
N THR A 726 17.85 -10.85 -19.20
CA THR A 726 18.72 -10.56 -20.35
C THR A 726 18.80 -9.05 -20.63
N THR A 727 17.67 -8.35 -20.55
CA THR A 727 17.63 -6.89 -20.76
C THR A 727 18.40 -6.16 -19.66
N ALA A 728 18.25 -6.58 -18.39
CA ALA A 728 18.98 -5.99 -17.27
C ALA A 728 20.50 -6.14 -17.42
N GLU A 729 20.96 -7.33 -17.82
CA GLU A 729 22.37 -7.62 -18.06
C GLU A 729 22.94 -6.76 -19.20
N GLY A 730 22.25 -6.74 -20.34
CA GLY A 730 22.68 -5.94 -21.50
C GLY A 730 22.69 -4.44 -21.21
N ALA A 731 21.62 -3.92 -20.58
CA ALA A 731 21.53 -2.53 -20.16
C ALA A 731 22.70 -2.13 -19.25
N SER A 732 23.08 -3.00 -18.31
CA SER A 732 24.17 -2.74 -17.35
C SER A 732 25.54 -2.54 -18.02
N ARG A 733 25.72 -3.06 -19.23
CA ARG A 733 26.98 -3.00 -20.00
C ARG A 733 27.07 -1.78 -20.91
N VAL A 734 25.94 -1.13 -21.22
CA VAL A 734 25.88 0.00 -22.17
C VAL A 734 25.57 1.33 -21.50
N ASN A 735 24.85 1.34 -20.37
CA ASN A 735 24.34 2.57 -19.77
C ASN A 735 25.36 3.35 -18.93
N GLY A 736 26.52 2.77 -18.65
CA GLY A 736 27.59 3.42 -17.89
C GLY A 736 27.25 3.73 -16.42
N ARG A 737 26.10 3.26 -15.91
CA ARG A 737 25.75 3.42 -14.49
C ARG A 737 26.62 2.51 -13.62
N PRO A 738 26.90 2.90 -12.36
CA PRO A 738 27.60 2.04 -11.41
C PRO A 738 26.88 0.69 -11.24
N GLN A 739 27.65 -0.38 -11.08
CA GLN A 739 27.10 -1.69 -10.77
C GLN A 739 26.47 -1.69 -9.37
N CYS A 740 27.20 -1.22 -8.36
CA CYS A 740 26.70 -1.14 -6.99
C CYS A 740 26.53 0.33 -6.58
N SER A 741 25.33 0.71 -6.15
CA SER A 741 25.06 2.03 -5.60
C SER A 741 23.82 1.99 -4.73
N ALA A 742 23.79 2.82 -3.69
CA ALA A 742 22.65 2.97 -2.79
C ALA A 742 22.37 4.45 -2.53
N ARG A 743 21.14 4.73 -2.12
CA ARG A 743 20.74 6.05 -1.60
C ARG A 743 19.93 5.87 -0.33
N ILE A 744 20.29 6.63 0.70
CA ILE A 744 19.44 6.83 1.89
C ILE A 744 18.32 7.80 1.52
N LEU A 745 17.07 7.36 1.66
CA LEU A 745 15.89 8.18 1.41
C LEU A 745 15.33 8.79 2.70
N TRP A 746 15.49 8.11 3.83
CA TRP A 746 15.00 8.54 5.14
C TRP A 746 15.67 7.74 6.26
N HIS A 747 15.74 8.27 7.49
CA HIS A 747 16.13 7.53 8.69
C HIS A 747 15.52 8.07 9.99
N ASP A 748 15.45 7.23 11.03
CA ASP A 748 14.90 7.56 12.36
C ASP A 748 15.95 8.01 13.40
N ILE A 749 17.22 8.20 13.00
CA ILE A 749 18.32 8.53 13.91
C ILE A 749 18.06 9.87 14.63
N PRO A 750 18.00 9.89 15.99
CA PRO A 750 17.71 11.10 16.74
C PRO A 750 18.89 12.08 16.75
N GLN A 751 18.58 13.38 16.84
CA GLN A 751 19.59 14.45 16.87
C GLN A 751 20.39 14.51 18.20
N HIS A 752 19.89 13.90 19.27
CA HIS A 752 20.54 13.90 20.59
C HIS A 752 20.59 12.47 21.12
N ILE A 753 21.77 12.00 21.50
CA ILE A 753 21.99 10.63 21.96
C ILE A 753 22.95 10.64 23.14
N GLU A 754 22.72 9.80 24.14
CA GLU A 754 23.71 9.61 25.20
C GLU A 754 24.97 8.91 24.64
N ARG A 755 26.14 9.36 25.08
CA ARG A 755 27.39 8.71 24.70
C ARG A 755 27.42 7.23 25.14
N GLY A 756 28.11 6.39 24.38
CA GLY A 756 28.24 4.96 24.71
C GLY A 756 26.95 4.13 24.58
N SER A 757 25.81 4.74 24.23
CA SER A 757 24.53 4.05 24.10
C SER A 757 24.49 3.09 22.92
N TYR A 758 23.68 2.05 23.06
CA TYR A 758 23.32 1.12 22.00
C TYR A 758 21.92 1.49 21.47
N ILE A 759 21.83 1.88 20.20
CA ILE A 759 20.58 2.35 19.59
C ILE A 759 20.16 1.44 18.44
N ARG A 760 18.85 1.25 18.28
CA ARG A 760 18.27 0.72 17.04
C ARG A 760 18.06 1.90 16.08
N LEU A 761 18.44 1.69 14.83
CA LEU A 761 18.21 2.64 13.74
C LEU A 761 17.47 1.94 12.59
N SER A 762 16.61 2.69 11.91
CA SER A 762 15.88 2.30 10.71
C SER A 762 16.10 3.35 9.63
N ALA A 763 16.32 2.91 8.40
CA ALA A 763 16.47 3.77 7.24
C ALA A 763 15.69 3.21 6.06
N VAL A 764 15.07 4.08 5.26
CA VAL A 764 14.56 3.71 3.94
C VAL A 764 15.67 3.93 2.93
N VAL A 765 15.91 2.91 2.11
CA VAL A 765 17.10 2.80 1.29
C VAL A 765 16.73 2.30 -0.09
N ARG A 766 17.32 2.88 -1.13
CA ARG A 766 17.03 2.51 -2.52
C ARG A 766 18.30 2.05 -3.23
N ASN A 767 18.21 0.95 -3.96
CA ASN A 767 19.29 0.53 -4.85
C ASN A 767 19.30 1.44 -6.08
N GLU A 768 20.43 2.09 -6.35
CA GLU A 768 20.63 2.99 -7.51
C GLU A 768 21.56 2.35 -8.58
N GLY A 769 22.13 1.19 -8.27
CA GLY A 769 23.07 0.46 -9.13
C GLY A 769 22.36 -0.51 -10.08
N ASN A 770 23.07 -0.93 -11.13
CA ASN A 770 22.56 -1.93 -12.06
C ASN A 770 22.50 -3.35 -11.46
N GLU A 771 23.34 -3.65 -10.48
CA GLU A 771 23.43 -4.95 -9.82
C GLU A 771 22.29 -5.13 -8.81
N ARG A 772 21.72 -6.33 -8.78
CA ARG A 772 20.68 -6.71 -7.83
C ARG A 772 21.33 -7.14 -6.52
N TRP A 773 20.83 -6.68 -5.38
CA TRP A 773 21.32 -7.12 -4.09
C TRP A 773 20.72 -8.48 -3.76
N THR A 774 21.55 -9.50 -3.58
CA THR A 774 21.19 -10.89 -3.26
C THR A 774 22.15 -11.47 -2.22
N ALA A 775 21.78 -12.55 -1.53
CA ALA A 775 22.72 -13.33 -0.72
C ALA A 775 23.76 -13.99 -1.66
N PRO A 776 25.10 -13.85 -1.44
CA PRO A 776 25.78 -13.95 -0.13
C PRO A 776 26.43 -12.65 0.38
N ASP A 777 26.32 -11.53 -0.33
CA ASP A 777 26.96 -10.30 0.11
C ASP A 777 26.29 -9.70 1.34
N THR A 778 27.12 -9.21 2.26
CA THR A 778 26.61 -8.54 3.46
C THR A 778 26.43 -7.06 3.15
N TYR A 779 25.18 -6.65 3.01
CA TYR A 779 24.81 -5.24 2.97
C TYR A 779 24.57 -4.77 4.41
N GLU A 780 25.01 -3.57 4.76
CA GLU A 780 24.90 -3.03 6.12
C GLU A 780 24.64 -1.52 6.09
N LEU A 781 23.91 -1.01 7.09
CA LEU A 781 23.93 0.42 7.39
C LEU A 781 25.21 0.74 8.18
N ALA A 782 25.86 1.86 7.87
CA ALA A 782 27.05 2.32 8.59
C ALA A 782 27.02 3.84 8.80
N LEU A 783 27.55 4.29 9.93
CA LEU A 783 27.88 5.69 10.16
C LEU A 783 29.38 5.90 9.93
N ILE A 784 29.73 6.97 9.22
CA ILE A 784 31.12 7.38 8.99
C ILE A 784 31.37 8.71 9.70
N SER A 785 32.45 8.80 10.47
CA SER A 785 32.88 10.04 11.12
C SER A 785 34.40 10.07 11.25
N GLY A 786 35.05 11.15 10.79
CA GLY A 786 36.48 11.36 10.98
C GLY A 786 37.38 10.23 10.43
N GLY A 787 36.91 9.49 9.41
CA GLY A 787 37.60 8.33 8.84
C GLY A 787 37.34 6.99 9.54
N ALA A 788 36.62 6.98 10.66
CA ALA A 788 36.16 5.76 11.32
C ALA A 788 34.80 5.32 10.76
N VAL A 789 34.64 3.99 10.58
CA VAL A 789 33.38 3.37 10.17
C VAL A 789 32.78 2.63 11.36
N TYR A 790 31.55 3.00 11.70
CA TYR A 790 30.76 2.36 12.75
C TYR A 790 29.73 1.47 12.06
N HIS A 791 30.07 0.19 11.94
CA HIS A 791 29.23 -0.82 11.28
C HIS A 791 28.02 -1.16 12.15
N ALA A 792 26.84 -1.17 11.54
CA ALA A 792 25.68 -1.79 12.12
C ALA A 792 25.66 -3.30 11.76
N SER A 793 24.89 -4.11 12.49
CA SER A 793 24.77 -5.56 12.22
C SER A 793 24.36 -5.88 10.77
N PRO A 794 24.82 -7.03 10.21
CA PRO A 794 24.44 -7.55 8.89
C PRO A 794 22.94 -7.47 8.61
N LEU A 795 22.58 -7.03 7.41
CA LEU A 795 21.21 -7.12 6.95
C LEU A 795 20.90 -8.57 6.55
N THR A 796 19.86 -9.14 7.16
CA THR A 796 19.10 -10.19 6.47
C THR A 796 18.07 -9.45 5.63
N PRO A 797 18.06 -9.57 4.28
CA PRO A 797 16.94 -9.09 3.49
C PRO A 797 15.68 -9.74 4.07
N MET A 798 14.84 -8.97 4.77
CA MET A 798 13.57 -9.50 5.26
C MET A 798 12.76 -9.88 4.03
N GLU A 799 12.29 -11.13 3.96
CA GLU A 799 11.25 -11.52 3.02
C GLU A 799 10.06 -10.57 3.23
N GLN A 800 9.89 -9.62 2.31
CA GLN A 800 8.67 -8.83 2.25
C GLN A 800 7.61 -9.72 1.60
N ALA A 801 6.83 -10.42 2.42
CA ALA A 801 5.75 -11.27 1.96
C ALA A 801 4.83 -10.48 1.02
N GLY A 802 4.62 -11.01 -0.19
CA GLY A 802 3.78 -10.39 -1.23
C GLY A 802 4.51 -9.49 -2.23
N GLU A 803 5.80 -9.18 -2.04
CA GLU A 803 6.56 -8.37 -2.99
C GLU A 803 7.16 -9.23 -4.12
N LEU A 804 7.16 -8.71 -5.35
CA LEU A 804 7.70 -9.40 -6.52
C LEU A 804 9.17 -9.72 -6.29
N ARG A 805 9.59 -10.99 -6.46
CA ARG A 805 10.99 -11.43 -6.28
C ARG A 805 11.57 -10.87 -4.96
N SER A 806 10.86 -11.11 -3.85
CA SER A 806 11.18 -10.60 -2.52
C SER A 806 12.60 -10.92 -2.04
N GLU A 807 13.24 -11.93 -2.63
CA GLU A 807 14.61 -12.37 -2.36
C GLU A 807 15.71 -11.44 -2.91
N MET A 808 15.36 -10.37 -3.66
CA MET A 808 16.35 -9.46 -4.25
C MET A 808 15.93 -7.99 -4.30
N ILE A 809 16.90 -7.07 -4.21
CA ILE A 809 16.66 -5.62 -4.32
C ILE A 809 17.29 -5.12 -5.62
N TRP A 810 16.46 -4.84 -6.63
CA TRP A 810 16.90 -4.33 -7.94
C TRP A 810 16.89 -2.80 -8.02
N ARG A 811 17.45 -2.27 -9.10
CA ARG A 811 17.55 -0.84 -9.37
C ARG A 811 16.20 -0.12 -9.22
N GLY A 812 16.21 0.95 -8.43
CA GLY A 812 15.07 1.80 -8.12
C GLY A 812 14.11 1.25 -7.07
N ARG A 813 14.27 0.02 -6.58
CA ARG A 813 13.45 -0.54 -5.48
C ARG A 813 13.86 0.09 -4.15
N ALA A 814 12.90 0.66 -3.44
CA ALA A 814 13.08 1.15 -2.08
C ALA A 814 12.74 0.06 -1.05
N VAL A 815 13.54 -0.04 0.02
CA VAL A 815 13.36 -1.00 1.12
C VAL A 815 13.68 -0.34 2.45
N THR A 816 13.03 -0.78 3.52
CA THR A 816 13.39 -0.37 4.89
C THR A 816 14.42 -1.33 5.45
N LEU A 817 15.55 -0.79 5.91
CA LEU A 817 16.63 -1.50 6.56
C LEU A 817 16.67 -1.07 8.03
N SER A 818 16.72 -2.02 8.97
CA SER A 818 16.91 -1.73 10.40
C SER A 818 18.17 -2.44 10.91
N SER A 819 18.91 -1.76 11.78
CA SER A 819 20.10 -2.34 12.42
C SER A 819 20.36 -1.69 13.78
N HIS A 820 21.40 -2.15 14.48
CA HIS A 820 21.81 -1.61 15.76
C HIS A 820 23.22 -1.05 15.71
N LEU A 821 23.47 0.03 16.45
CA LEU A 821 24.73 0.75 16.46
C LEU A 821 25.15 1.11 17.88
N THR A 822 26.44 0.97 18.18
CA THR A 822 27.05 1.49 19.42
C THR A 822 27.61 2.89 19.16
N VAL A 823 27.19 3.87 19.97
CA VAL A 823 27.58 5.27 19.84
C VAL A 823 28.89 5.54 20.59
N PRO A 824 29.79 6.43 20.10
CA PRO A 824 31.07 6.72 20.75
C PRO A 824 30.94 7.32 22.16
N GLU A 825 31.99 7.18 22.96
CA GLU A 825 32.11 7.69 24.34
C GLU A 825 32.42 9.21 24.45
N GLN A 826 32.56 9.90 23.32
CA GLN A 826 32.86 11.33 23.31
C GLN A 826 31.59 12.17 23.59
N VAL A 827 31.78 13.40 24.08
CA VAL A 827 30.68 14.35 24.37
C VAL A 827 30.80 15.54 23.42
N GLY A 828 29.66 16.05 22.95
CA GLY A 828 29.58 17.20 22.05
C GLY A 828 29.03 16.85 20.66
N ALA A 829 29.22 17.75 19.70
CA ALA A 829 28.75 17.56 18.34
C ALA A 829 29.56 16.45 17.64
N TRP A 830 28.84 15.51 17.04
CA TRP A 830 29.38 14.38 16.29
C TRP A 830 28.84 14.44 14.86
N ALA A 831 29.66 14.93 13.94
CA ALA A 831 29.32 14.95 12.52
C ALA A 831 29.42 13.55 11.93
N VAL A 832 28.34 13.08 11.31
CA VAL A 832 28.22 11.71 10.79
C VAL A 832 27.63 11.70 9.38
N SER A 833 28.03 10.68 8.62
CA SER A 833 27.45 10.33 7.33
C SER A 833 26.83 8.94 7.41
N LEU A 834 25.51 8.81 7.24
CA LEU A 834 24.83 7.51 7.14
C LEU A 834 24.92 6.99 5.71
N THR A 835 25.41 5.76 5.55
CA THR A 835 25.57 5.11 4.24
C THR A 835 25.16 3.64 4.29
N VAL A 836 25.02 3.03 3.12
CA VAL A 836 25.06 1.56 2.96
C VAL A 836 26.50 1.14 2.66
N THR A 837 26.90 -0.02 3.18
CA THR A 837 28.13 -0.71 2.78
C THR A 837 27.80 -2.06 2.17
N ARG A 838 28.67 -2.53 1.25
CA ARG A 838 28.72 -3.92 0.77
C ARG A 838 30.05 -4.51 1.21
N ASN A 839 30.03 -5.57 2.01
CA ASN A 839 31.22 -6.20 2.57
C ASN A 839 32.16 -5.17 3.26
N GLY A 840 31.56 -4.24 3.98
CA GLY A 840 32.24 -3.17 4.72
C GLY A 840 32.72 -1.96 3.88
N VAL A 841 32.49 -1.95 2.57
CA VAL A 841 32.84 -0.81 1.69
C VAL A 841 31.61 0.05 1.40
N PRO A 842 31.63 1.36 1.68
CA PRO A 842 30.52 2.26 1.35
C PRO A 842 30.15 2.26 -0.13
N ILE A 843 28.86 2.27 -0.43
CA ILE A 843 28.32 2.33 -1.79
C ILE A 843 27.32 3.48 -1.94
N GLY A 844 27.41 4.20 -3.06
CA GLY A 844 26.48 5.27 -3.42
C GLY A 844 26.59 6.53 -2.54
N SER A 845 25.45 7.17 -2.26
CA SER A 845 25.39 8.46 -1.56
C SER A 845 25.05 8.29 -0.08
N ALA A 846 25.75 9.03 0.78
CA ALA A 846 25.47 9.12 2.20
C ALA A 846 24.49 10.27 2.54
N SER A 847 23.88 10.18 3.71
CA SER A 847 23.11 11.27 4.34
C SER A 847 23.94 11.89 5.46
N ASP A 848 24.33 13.17 5.31
CA ASP A 848 25.18 13.88 6.26
C ASP A 848 24.35 14.66 7.29
N PHE A 849 24.66 14.49 8.57
CA PHE A 849 23.99 15.21 9.66
C PHE A 849 24.88 15.26 10.92
N THR A 850 24.43 16.00 11.93
CA THR A 850 25.13 16.11 13.22
C THR A 850 24.28 15.49 14.32
N ILE A 851 24.91 14.63 15.12
CA ILE A 851 24.34 14.07 16.36
C ILE A 851 25.00 14.79 17.54
N HIS A 852 24.22 15.21 18.52
CA HIS A 852 24.73 15.77 19.77
C HIS A 852 24.85 14.68 20.83
N LEU A 853 26.09 14.32 21.17
CA LEU A 853 26.39 13.30 22.17
C LEU A 853 26.39 13.91 23.57
N LEU A 854 25.45 13.47 24.40
CA LEU A 854 25.25 13.98 25.75
C LEU A 854 26.07 13.16 26.77
N PRO A 855 26.58 13.77 27.85
CA PRO A 855 27.14 13.03 28.98
C PRO A 855 26.05 12.16 29.62
N HIS A 856 26.43 11.06 30.28
CA HIS A 856 25.47 10.26 31.05
C HIS A 856 24.71 11.15 32.02
N ALA A 857 23.39 10.98 32.07
CA ALA A 857 22.56 11.60 33.08
C ALA A 857 23.11 11.20 34.46
N THR A 858 23.76 12.14 35.15
CA THR A 858 24.07 11.95 36.57
C THR A 858 22.73 11.90 37.28
N ALA A 859 22.41 10.73 37.86
CA ALA A 859 21.24 10.55 38.71
C ALA A 859 21.23 11.67 39.77
N ALA A 860 20.23 12.54 39.69
CA ALA A 860 19.97 13.63 40.61
C ALA A 860 18.58 13.44 41.23
#